data_AF-A0A3C1V9B8-F1
#
_entry.id   AF-A0A3C1V9B8-F1
#
_cell.length_a   1.000
_cell.length_b   1.000
_cell.length_c   1.000
_cell.angle_alpha   90.00
_cell.angle_beta   90.00
_cell.angle_gamma   90.00
#
_symmetry.space_group_name_H-M   'P 1'
#
loop_
_entity.id
_entity.type
_entity.pdbx_description
1 polymer ?
#
loop_
_entity_poly.entity_id
_entity_poly.type
_entity_poly.pdbx_seq_one_letter_code
_entity_poly.pdbx_strand_id
1 'polypeptide(L)'
;MKTQNRLNGILTYLCCALSLACLPLAGHASNLIQTTAVGSSTGWNTSGIWRTNGVGTAGPNPVAGNTYECQSNTIPFGNNVNNSRMRNLYASTSPNPQTFPGDSLTMDANTEFRTKRISSSSVPPVIFPGVGGNPGLILNGGVLNTGDDGTFQIGGIIQVASTSLICPGDNGAGPTPRPNRAFTINGQLTGGGDLVILQTPTNRAQTISGTNNTFSGQWFVKAGRLLGSTPGSLGTNSITIDPLLLPPSPPLDPNVAATNAWFNGPAVLEPGYTLNSAGVLTLTNGGIMRLHQSTVFTAAYIEGVALSAGTHYFPELYASFPNNFDPGGSGAITIQTYGAPPALPPSILAPPLPQVTYAGNTSRFSVTASDNGFPPMTYQWQRNGTNLVNAGNISGVTNSILAVSSVSAADVLGYDVIVTSASGSVTSSVVTLTLATPPSDAYPSAVLAAGPVAYYQLNETGDPSAGNLPAYDFVGGYAGLYGTTVQNGFTSIAGPRSSDGFAGFAVGNTAAQFSNPSPGAKINVMPWNLNTNTVTIMAWINPNDVQAQNNGLVYCRGGSTVAGLSYNTVGVLTYNWNNEQPTWSWSSGLTPPLNQWSLVALVVTPTNATIYVFNTTGLSSSSHTYTHVNQGFEGTTLIGDDSFDGGYGTRAFKGTIDDVAVFNQALSQSQLLALYSAASGTSSFPPSVAVPPVSTSLYQGQTAQFTGLAAGSEPLTYQWQAGAVGSGVYTNIVDGGQFSGSSSPTLTVSGLDLPNALDYVVVVTNSAGATTSAPPATLTILITNTAENIIITNQQASGLDWDTVSATTSWLDGLAASTSAAAKPGSTYEVMPGARLRTPQNPTAITFPGGVLTVDGDGVWNVNPGAGATIGEIRFKQPTYGLVNGSVNFQKLRMNGGQLDAGNDGVVIIGGEIDVLTNTPINNDGGNDRGYLMNAWLTGGGNIEYHGYVQTNFMLTYSNSLNIACTSNTFSGRWNLVTGTLLGTGPNSLGTNHIIVGANAALETTYDIKNTNAYLILNGRMFLHQTNVFRSLVVNGKSVAPGTYSSGTLNTSYPTNFPLTWTQLNGVTNSTSSGAITVLSNALPFITSQPQSLARNGQQNAQFVVGAIGGQPLVYQWQAGAIGSGVYTNLIDGGNVSGSTNATLTITNLVAA
;
A
#
# COMPACT_ATOMS: atom_id res chain seq x y z
N MET A 1 -41.07 -71.38 -22.96
CA MET A 1 -41.07 -70.50 -21.75
C MET A 1 -40.81 -69.01 -22.04
N LYS A 2 -40.76 -68.56 -23.31
CA LYS A 2 -40.50 -67.15 -23.69
C LYS A 2 -41.75 -66.35 -24.10
N THR A 3 -42.96 -66.83 -23.80
CA THR A 3 -44.23 -66.23 -24.26
C THR A 3 -45.21 -65.84 -23.15
N GLN A 4 -44.93 -66.12 -21.86
CA GLN A 4 -45.80 -65.71 -20.74
C GLN A 4 -45.40 -64.38 -20.06
N ASN A 5 -44.15 -63.91 -20.19
CA ASN A 5 -43.72 -62.64 -19.57
C ASN A 5 -43.95 -61.38 -20.43
N ARG A 6 -44.41 -61.53 -21.69
CA ARG A 6 -44.76 -60.38 -22.55
C ARG A 6 -46.22 -59.94 -22.44
N LEU A 7 -47.11 -60.74 -21.84
CA LEU A 7 -48.50 -60.35 -21.60
C LEU A 7 -48.72 -59.61 -20.28
N ASN A 8 -47.92 -59.85 -19.24
CA ASN A 8 -48.03 -59.11 -17.97
C ASN A 8 -47.51 -57.65 -18.08
N GLY A 9 -46.61 -57.36 -19.02
CA GLY A 9 -46.17 -55.99 -19.30
C GLY A 9 -47.26 -55.15 -19.98
N ILE A 10 -47.98 -55.72 -20.95
CA ILE A 10 -49.00 -54.99 -21.73
C ILE A 10 -50.28 -54.77 -20.91
N LEU A 11 -50.64 -55.70 -20.01
CA LEU A 11 -51.79 -55.50 -19.11
C LEU A 11 -51.53 -54.43 -18.03
N THR A 12 -50.28 -54.26 -17.60
CA THR A 12 -49.90 -53.18 -16.67
C THR A 12 -49.98 -51.81 -17.34
N TYR A 13 -49.66 -51.73 -18.65
CA TYR A 13 -49.86 -50.50 -19.44
C TYR A 13 -51.34 -50.18 -19.68
N LEU A 14 -52.22 -51.18 -19.82
CA LEU A 14 -53.64 -50.94 -20.05
C LEU A 14 -54.41 -50.57 -18.76
N CYS A 15 -54.00 -51.11 -17.60
CA CYS A 15 -54.57 -50.71 -16.30
C CYS A 15 -54.12 -49.32 -15.84
N CYS A 16 -52.90 -48.86 -16.18
CA CYS A 16 -52.50 -47.47 -15.95
C CYS A 16 -53.19 -46.47 -16.91
N ALA A 17 -53.55 -46.91 -18.12
CA ALA A 17 -54.26 -46.06 -19.09
C ALA A 17 -55.73 -45.84 -18.73
N LEU A 18 -56.40 -46.81 -18.09
CA LEU A 18 -57.81 -46.67 -17.66
C LEU A 18 -58.00 -46.04 -16.28
N SER A 19 -56.99 -46.03 -15.40
CA SER A 19 -57.05 -45.25 -14.14
C SER A 19 -56.77 -43.76 -14.33
N LEU A 20 -56.28 -43.35 -15.51
CA LEU A 20 -56.18 -41.93 -15.90
C LEU A 20 -57.52 -41.33 -16.37
N ALA A 21 -58.55 -42.15 -16.59
CA ALA A 21 -59.84 -41.73 -17.14
C ALA A 21 -60.93 -41.42 -16.08
N CYS A 22 -60.57 -41.35 -14.79
CA CYS A 22 -61.49 -40.97 -13.70
C CYS A 22 -60.85 -40.10 -12.61
N LEU A 23 -59.81 -39.34 -12.95
CA LEU A 23 -59.47 -38.15 -12.20
C LEU A 23 -60.30 -36.98 -12.74
N PRO A 24 -60.78 -36.06 -11.89
CA PRO A 24 -61.56 -34.91 -12.36
C PRO A 24 -60.76 -34.21 -13.46
N LEU A 25 -61.43 -33.77 -14.54
CA LEU A 25 -60.88 -32.80 -15.48
C LEU A 25 -60.35 -31.61 -14.67
N ALA A 26 -59.07 -31.67 -14.29
CA ALA A 26 -58.35 -30.53 -13.75
C ALA A 26 -58.26 -29.57 -14.92
N GLY A 27 -59.00 -28.46 -14.83
CA GLY A 27 -59.07 -27.45 -15.87
C GLY A 27 -57.66 -27.12 -16.36
N HIS A 28 -57.52 -27.03 -17.68
CA HIS A 28 -56.27 -26.65 -18.34
C HIS A 28 -55.55 -25.55 -17.55
N ALA A 29 -54.30 -25.84 -17.14
CA ALA A 29 -53.38 -24.84 -16.63
C ALA A 29 -53.37 -23.67 -17.61
N SER A 30 -53.79 -22.49 -17.15
CA SER A 30 -53.78 -21.31 -18.01
C SER A 30 -52.33 -20.86 -18.15
N ASN A 31 -51.85 -20.65 -19.37
CA ASN A 31 -50.57 -19.99 -19.59
C ASN A 31 -50.75 -18.47 -19.44
N LEU A 32 -50.08 -17.87 -18.46
CA LEU A 32 -50.16 -16.45 -18.19
C LEU A 32 -48.90 -15.73 -18.67
N ILE A 33 -49.10 -14.76 -19.55
CA ILE A 33 -48.04 -14.03 -20.24
C ILE A 33 -47.92 -12.62 -19.67
N GLN A 34 -46.68 -12.14 -19.55
CA GLN A 34 -46.34 -10.79 -19.15
C GLN A 34 -45.31 -10.20 -20.13
N THR A 35 -45.56 -8.98 -20.62
CA THR A 35 -44.75 -8.28 -21.65
C THR A 35 -44.34 -6.88 -21.21
N THR A 36 -44.28 -6.62 -19.90
CA THR A 36 -43.98 -5.29 -19.36
C THR A 36 -42.66 -5.28 -18.59
N ALA A 37 -42.14 -4.10 -18.28
CA ALA A 37 -41.00 -3.99 -17.39
C ALA A 37 -41.48 -3.80 -15.95
N VAL A 38 -41.37 -4.82 -15.09
CA VAL A 38 -41.74 -4.68 -13.68
C VAL A 38 -40.79 -3.68 -12.98
N GLY A 39 -41.40 -2.73 -12.25
CA GLY A 39 -40.74 -1.63 -11.56
C GLY A 39 -39.85 -2.08 -10.40
N SER A 40 -39.12 -1.13 -9.77
CA SER A 40 -38.13 -1.45 -8.72
C SER A 40 -38.74 -1.82 -7.36
N SER A 41 -40.00 -1.45 -7.10
CA SER A 41 -40.72 -1.68 -5.85
C SER A 41 -41.75 -2.82 -5.93
N THR A 42 -41.78 -3.55 -7.05
CA THR A 42 -42.81 -4.53 -7.39
C THR A 42 -42.17 -5.85 -7.84
N GLY A 43 -42.94 -6.95 -7.80
CA GLY A 43 -42.46 -8.30 -8.10
C GLY A 43 -43.49 -9.16 -8.81
N TRP A 44 -43.27 -10.48 -8.88
CA TRP A 44 -44.17 -11.41 -9.56
C TRP A 44 -45.61 -11.45 -9.02
N ASN A 45 -45.88 -10.91 -7.83
CA ASN A 45 -47.20 -10.81 -7.21
C ASN A 45 -47.93 -9.48 -7.48
N THR A 46 -47.42 -8.67 -8.41
CA THR A 46 -48.02 -7.37 -8.73
C THR A 46 -49.32 -7.58 -9.48
N SER A 47 -50.41 -7.04 -8.94
CA SER A 47 -51.73 -7.17 -9.56
C SER A 47 -51.73 -6.65 -11.00
N GLY A 48 -52.29 -7.45 -11.93
CA GLY A 48 -52.53 -7.05 -13.31
C GLY A 48 -51.34 -7.14 -14.28
N ILE A 49 -50.18 -7.66 -13.85
CA ILE A 49 -49.04 -7.89 -14.77
C ILE A 49 -49.19 -9.16 -15.61
N TRP A 50 -49.90 -10.16 -15.08
CA TRP A 50 -50.13 -11.45 -15.75
C TRP A 50 -51.44 -11.41 -16.55
N ARG A 51 -51.39 -11.83 -17.82
CA ARG A 51 -52.55 -11.83 -18.72
C ARG A 51 -52.68 -13.16 -19.43
N THR A 52 -53.90 -13.65 -19.58
CA THR A 52 -54.18 -14.78 -20.46
C THR A 52 -53.81 -14.40 -21.90
N ASN A 53 -52.89 -15.14 -22.52
CA ASN A 53 -52.41 -14.91 -23.89
C ASN A 53 -51.82 -13.50 -24.13
N GLY A 54 -51.31 -12.81 -23.11
CA GLY A 54 -50.54 -11.56 -23.23
C GLY A 54 -51.34 -10.28 -23.53
N VAL A 55 -52.52 -10.39 -24.13
CA VAL A 55 -53.42 -9.27 -24.46
C VAL A 55 -54.80 -9.36 -23.80
N GLY A 56 -55.11 -10.47 -23.12
CA GLY A 56 -56.41 -10.73 -22.51
C GLY A 56 -56.64 -10.06 -21.15
N THR A 57 -57.68 -10.54 -20.45
CA THR A 57 -58.05 -10.13 -19.10
C THR A 57 -56.89 -10.31 -18.12
N ALA A 58 -56.79 -9.41 -17.14
CA ALA A 58 -55.84 -9.57 -16.04
C ALA A 58 -56.11 -10.90 -15.33
N GLY A 59 -55.13 -11.79 -15.34
CA GLY A 59 -55.19 -13.09 -14.67
C GLY A 59 -54.77 -12.99 -13.20
N PRO A 60 -54.92 -14.08 -12.43
CA PRO A 60 -54.49 -14.11 -11.04
C PRO A 60 -52.96 -13.96 -10.91
N ASN A 61 -52.53 -13.53 -9.73
CA ASN A 61 -51.13 -13.65 -9.31
C ASN A 61 -50.65 -15.11 -9.41
N PRO A 62 -49.32 -15.35 -9.42
CA PRO A 62 -48.76 -16.69 -9.47
C PRO A 62 -49.35 -17.62 -8.40
N VAL A 63 -49.91 -18.74 -8.85
CA VAL A 63 -50.48 -19.81 -8.03
C VAL A 63 -50.19 -21.16 -8.69
N ALA A 64 -50.18 -22.22 -7.89
CA ALA A 64 -49.97 -23.59 -8.38
C ALA A 64 -51.06 -24.00 -9.38
N GLY A 65 -50.70 -24.87 -10.32
CA GLY A 65 -51.56 -25.36 -11.40
C GLY A 65 -51.56 -24.47 -12.66
N ASN A 66 -50.73 -23.43 -12.73
CA ASN A 66 -50.58 -22.55 -13.90
C ASN A 66 -49.11 -22.40 -14.30
N THR A 67 -48.87 -22.15 -15.59
CA THR A 67 -47.56 -21.81 -16.14
C THR A 67 -47.49 -20.32 -16.44
N TYR A 68 -46.29 -19.76 -16.33
CA TYR A 68 -46.06 -18.32 -16.45
C TYR A 68 -44.92 -18.05 -17.43
N GLU A 69 -45.07 -17.03 -18.26
CA GLU A 69 -44.13 -16.74 -19.35
C GLU A 69 -43.88 -15.23 -19.44
N CYS A 70 -42.61 -14.84 -19.37
CA CYS A 70 -42.16 -13.49 -19.66
C CYS A 70 -41.76 -13.44 -21.14
N GLN A 71 -42.53 -12.71 -21.95
CA GLN A 71 -42.32 -12.57 -23.38
C GLN A 71 -41.75 -11.20 -23.74
N SER A 72 -40.97 -11.14 -24.81
CA SER A 72 -40.39 -9.90 -25.31
C SER A 72 -41.45 -8.84 -25.63
N ASN A 73 -41.17 -7.60 -25.24
CA ASN A 73 -41.91 -6.41 -25.66
C ASN A 73 -41.27 -5.70 -26.85
N THR A 74 -40.54 -6.46 -27.67
CA THR A 74 -39.72 -6.04 -28.82
C THR A 74 -38.48 -5.19 -28.50
N ILE A 75 -38.27 -4.84 -27.23
CA ILE A 75 -37.08 -4.10 -26.78
C ILE A 75 -35.98 -5.09 -26.44
N PRO A 76 -34.79 -5.01 -27.08
CA PRO A 76 -33.70 -5.94 -26.81
C PRO A 76 -33.05 -5.69 -25.44
N PHE A 77 -32.41 -6.72 -24.87
CA PHE A 77 -31.69 -6.58 -23.61
C PHE A 77 -30.37 -5.82 -23.81
N GLY A 78 -30.00 -4.97 -22.84
CA GLY A 78 -28.70 -4.28 -22.78
C GLY A 78 -28.76 -2.78 -23.07
N ASN A 79 -29.72 -2.27 -23.85
CA ASN A 79 -29.77 -0.86 -24.28
C ASN A 79 -30.24 0.15 -23.21
N ASN A 80 -30.34 -0.24 -21.95
CA ASN A 80 -30.89 0.56 -20.85
C ASN A 80 -32.36 1.00 -21.02
N VAL A 81 -33.10 0.36 -21.93
CA VAL A 81 -34.53 0.61 -22.13
C VAL A 81 -35.34 -0.45 -21.38
N ASN A 82 -36.60 -0.16 -21.09
CA ASN A 82 -37.52 -1.02 -20.35
C ASN A 82 -37.93 -2.27 -21.14
N ASN A 83 -37.01 -3.21 -21.36
CA ASN A 83 -37.33 -4.55 -21.87
C ASN A 83 -38.19 -5.34 -20.88
N SER A 84 -38.91 -6.36 -21.36
CA SER A 84 -39.74 -7.21 -20.52
C SER A 84 -38.93 -7.79 -19.36
N ARG A 85 -39.38 -7.51 -18.14
CA ARG A 85 -38.63 -7.80 -16.92
C ARG A 85 -39.53 -8.34 -15.83
N MET A 86 -39.08 -9.42 -15.20
CA MET A 86 -39.63 -9.99 -13.97
C MET A 86 -38.69 -9.81 -12.78
N ARG A 87 -39.25 -9.85 -11.57
CA ARG A 87 -38.51 -9.70 -10.30
C ARG A 87 -39.09 -10.60 -9.20
N ASN A 88 -38.23 -10.98 -8.25
CA ASN A 88 -38.66 -11.51 -6.96
C ASN A 88 -39.28 -10.41 -6.07
N LEU A 89 -39.83 -10.78 -4.92
CA LEU A 89 -40.61 -9.87 -4.06
C LEU A 89 -39.72 -8.82 -3.38
N TYR A 90 -40.06 -7.54 -3.53
CA TYR A 90 -39.34 -6.41 -2.92
C TYR A 90 -39.67 -6.20 -1.42
N ALA A 91 -40.92 -6.48 -1.00
CA ALA A 91 -41.46 -6.05 0.30
C ALA A 91 -41.70 -7.19 1.32
N SER A 92 -40.99 -8.32 1.26
CA SER A 92 -41.13 -9.34 2.31
C SER A 92 -40.39 -8.91 3.58
N THR A 93 -41.09 -8.79 4.70
CA THR A 93 -40.51 -8.37 6.00
C THR A 93 -39.55 -9.38 6.65
N SER A 94 -39.24 -10.49 5.96
CA SER A 94 -38.39 -11.57 6.46
C SER A 94 -37.37 -12.03 5.40
N PRO A 95 -36.12 -12.36 5.77
CA PRO A 95 -35.09 -12.92 4.88
C PRO A 95 -35.38 -14.35 4.36
N ASN A 96 -36.59 -14.86 4.62
CA ASN A 96 -37.01 -16.21 4.21
C ASN A 96 -36.87 -16.43 2.69
N PRO A 97 -36.62 -17.68 2.25
CA PRO A 97 -36.64 -18.05 0.84
C PRO A 97 -37.93 -17.60 0.14
N GLN A 98 -37.79 -16.91 -0.98
CA GLN A 98 -38.88 -16.49 -1.83
C GLN A 98 -39.14 -17.57 -2.88
N THR A 99 -40.23 -18.30 -2.71
CA THR A 99 -40.62 -19.39 -3.61
C THR A 99 -41.57 -18.86 -4.68
N PHE A 100 -41.27 -19.11 -5.96
CA PHE A 100 -42.20 -18.82 -7.05
C PHE A 100 -43.40 -19.78 -6.95
N PRO A 101 -44.64 -19.28 -6.79
CA PRO A 101 -45.79 -20.15 -6.50
C PRO A 101 -46.38 -20.88 -7.71
N GLY A 102 -46.02 -20.50 -8.94
CA GLY A 102 -46.49 -21.15 -10.17
C GLY A 102 -45.71 -22.43 -10.49
N ASP A 103 -46.24 -23.22 -11.43
CA ASP A 103 -45.64 -24.51 -11.79
C ASP A 103 -44.33 -24.33 -12.57
N SER A 104 -44.26 -23.29 -13.41
CA SER A 104 -43.03 -22.88 -14.10
C SER A 104 -43.05 -21.39 -14.44
N LEU A 105 -41.86 -20.80 -14.53
CA LEU A 105 -41.61 -19.49 -15.13
C LEU A 105 -40.67 -19.64 -16.33
N THR A 106 -41.15 -19.32 -17.53
CA THR A 106 -40.35 -19.27 -18.75
C THR A 106 -39.88 -17.84 -19.02
N MET A 107 -38.59 -17.69 -19.27
CA MET A 107 -37.93 -16.43 -19.65
C MET A 107 -37.46 -16.53 -21.09
N ASP A 108 -38.16 -15.87 -22.00
CA ASP A 108 -37.83 -15.89 -23.43
C ASP A 108 -36.70 -14.91 -23.81
N ALA A 109 -36.23 -15.01 -25.04
CA ALA A 109 -35.28 -14.06 -25.62
C ALA A 109 -35.72 -12.59 -25.40
N ASN A 110 -34.75 -11.73 -25.08
CA ASN A 110 -34.90 -10.31 -24.74
C ASN A 110 -35.65 -10.03 -23.42
N THR A 111 -35.89 -11.05 -22.59
CA THR A 111 -36.47 -10.87 -21.25
C THR A 111 -35.42 -11.00 -20.15
N GLU A 112 -35.62 -10.31 -19.02
CA GLU A 112 -34.74 -10.43 -17.85
C GLU A 112 -35.50 -10.83 -16.59
N PHE A 113 -34.98 -11.82 -15.86
CA PHE A 113 -35.31 -12.02 -14.45
C PHE A 113 -34.30 -11.23 -13.62
N ARG A 114 -34.72 -10.07 -13.12
CA ARG A 114 -33.85 -9.13 -12.43
C ARG A 114 -34.10 -9.13 -10.93
N THR A 115 -33.21 -9.77 -10.18
CA THR A 115 -33.39 -9.93 -8.74
C THR A 115 -33.38 -8.60 -7.98
N LYS A 116 -33.96 -8.63 -6.78
CA LYS A 116 -34.10 -7.52 -5.85
C LYS A 116 -33.82 -7.95 -4.43
N ARG A 117 -33.07 -7.12 -3.72
CA ARG A 117 -32.82 -7.27 -2.28
C ARG A 117 -34.00 -6.70 -1.48
N ILE A 118 -34.24 -7.25 -0.29
CA ILE A 118 -35.24 -6.74 0.65
C ILE A 118 -34.68 -5.52 1.40
N SER A 119 -33.40 -5.57 1.77
CA SER A 119 -32.65 -4.50 2.44
C SER A 119 -31.17 -4.54 2.03
N SER A 120 -30.36 -3.59 2.47
CA SER A 120 -28.92 -3.55 2.18
C SER A 120 -28.13 -4.78 2.65
N SER A 121 -28.65 -5.54 3.62
CA SER A 121 -28.01 -6.72 4.22
C SER A 121 -28.76 -8.04 3.99
N SER A 122 -29.96 -8.01 3.39
CA SER A 122 -30.83 -9.18 3.24
C SER A 122 -31.08 -9.53 1.78
N VAL A 123 -30.41 -10.60 1.31
CA VAL A 123 -30.60 -11.19 -0.01
C VAL A 123 -31.30 -12.55 0.15
N PRO A 124 -32.63 -12.63 -0.05
CA PRO A 124 -33.36 -13.88 0.12
C PRO A 124 -33.01 -14.87 -1.01
N PRO A 125 -32.91 -16.19 -0.72
CA PRO A 125 -32.87 -17.20 -1.76
C PRO A 125 -34.13 -17.16 -2.61
N VAL A 126 -34.01 -17.29 -3.93
CA VAL A 126 -35.13 -17.35 -4.86
C VAL A 126 -35.26 -18.78 -5.36
N ILE A 127 -36.39 -19.42 -5.06
CA ILE A 127 -36.60 -20.84 -5.31
C ILE A 127 -37.69 -21.03 -6.38
N PHE A 128 -37.37 -21.79 -7.42
CA PHE A 128 -38.29 -22.17 -8.49
C PHE A 128 -38.56 -23.68 -8.43
N PRO A 129 -39.54 -24.12 -7.62
CA PRO A 129 -39.65 -25.53 -7.22
C PRO A 129 -40.01 -26.48 -8.37
N GLY A 130 -40.80 -26.01 -9.34
CA GLY A 130 -41.35 -26.87 -10.38
C GLY A 130 -42.44 -27.81 -9.85
N VAL A 131 -43.12 -28.54 -10.75
CA VAL A 131 -44.14 -29.54 -10.39
C VAL A 131 -43.87 -30.86 -11.11
N GLY A 132 -44.00 -31.97 -10.38
CA GLY A 132 -43.86 -33.31 -10.96
C GLY A 132 -42.48 -33.63 -11.54
N GLY A 133 -41.42 -32.97 -11.04
CA GLY A 133 -40.06 -33.09 -11.57
C GLY A 133 -39.76 -32.23 -12.79
N ASN A 134 -40.75 -31.44 -13.25
CA ASN A 134 -40.53 -30.46 -14.32
C ASN A 134 -39.75 -29.24 -13.80
N PRO A 135 -39.05 -28.51 -14.68
CA PRO A 135 -38.33 -27.30 -14.32
C PRO A 135 -39.26 -26.20 -13.78
N GLY A 136 -38.87 -25.57 -12.67
CA GLY A 136 -39.57 -24.41 -12.13
C GLY A 136 -39.16 -23.10 -12.81
N LEU A 137 -37.93 -23.04 -13.33
CA LEU A 137 -37.43 -21.93 -14.14
C LEU A 137 -36.94 -22.47 -15.48
N ILE A 138 -37.41 -21.89 -16.58
CA ILE A 138 -37.01 -22.25 -17.93
C ILE A 138 -36.37 -21.02 -18.57
N LEU A 139 -35.08 -21.11 -18.87
CA LEU A 139 -34.33 -20.10 -19.61
C LEU A 139 -34.38 -20.46 -21.09
N ASN A 140 -35.26 -19.79 -21.83
CA ASN A 140 -35.49 -19.95 -23.26
C ASN A 140 -34.92 -18.75 -24.03
N GLY A 141 -33.66 -18.42 -23.75
CA GLY A 141 -32.99 -17.22 -24.28
C GLY A 141 -33.06 -16.01 -23.35
N GLY A 142 -33.67 -16.16 -22.17
CA GLY A 142 -33.77 -15.11 -21.16
C GLY A 142 -32.47 -14.85 -20.40
N VAL A 143 -32.49 -13.78 -19.60
CA VAL A 143 -31.32 -13.31 -18.82
C VAL A 143 -31.57 -13.42 -17.33
N LEU A 144 -30.64 -14.03 -16.60
CA LEU A 144 -30.52 -13.91 -15.15
C LEU A 144 -29.70 -12.66 -14.81
N ASN A 145 -30.36 -11.65 -14.23
CA ASN A 145 -29.74 -10.38 -13.88
C ASN A 145 -29.78 -10.13 -12.36
N THR A 146 -28.65 -9.84 -11.74
CA THR A 146 -28.60 -9.59 -10.28
C THR A 146 -29.34 -8.32 -9.87
N GLY A 147 -29.34 -7.29 -10.71
CA GLY A 147 -29.97 -6.00 -10.47
C GLY A 147 -29.37 -5.17 -9.33
N ASP A 148 -29.49 -5.63 -8.09
CA ASP A 148 -28.96 -4.95 -6.89
C ASP A 148 -27.56 -5.46 -6.52
N ASP A 149 -26.87 -4.75 -5.64
CA ASP A 149 -25.58 -5.20 -5.10
C ASP A 149 -25.80 -6.30 -4.05
N GLY A 150 -25.50 -7.55 -4.41
CA GLY A 150 -25.72 -8.74 -3.57
C GLY A 150 -25.50 -10.07 -4.31
N THR A 151 -25.19 -11.13 -3.55
CA THR A 151 -25.08 -12.50 -4.08
C THR A 151 -26.41 -13.20 -3.99
N PHE A 152 -27.07 -13.44 -5.13
CA PHE A 152 -28.40 -14.03 -5.16
C PHE A 152 -28.32 -15.54 -5.31
N GLN A 153 -29.02 -16.26 -4.44
CA GLN A 153 -29.15 -17.71 -4.54
C GLN A 153 -30.35 -18.09 -5.40
N ILE A 154 -30.16 -18.95 -6.41
CA ILE A 154 -31.23 -19.51 -7.24
C ILE A 154 -31.30 -21.03 -7.05
N GLY A 155 -32.43 -21.51 -6.52
CA GLY A 155 -32.69 -22.93 -6.25
C GLY A 155 -33.85 -23.50 -7.07
N GLY A 156 -34.05 -24.82 -6.97
CA GLY A 156 -35.05 -25.57 -7.74
C GLY A 156 -34.47 -26.28 -8.97
N ILE A 157 -35.31 -26.60 -9.96
CA ILE A 157 -34.86 -27.17 -11.25
C ILE A 157 -34.90 -26.04 -12.30
N ILE A 158 -33.74 -25.75 -12.88
CA ILE A 158 -33.52 -24.68 -13.84
C ILE A 158 -33.15 -25.31 -15.18
N GLN A 159 -34.04 -25.23 -16.16
CA GLN A 159 -33.79 -25.75 -17.50
C GLN A 159 -33.25 -24.64 -18.41
N VAL A 160 -32.11 -24.89 -19.02
CA VAL A 160 -31.55 -24.06 -20.08
C VAL A 160 -32.00 -24.64 -21.42
N ALA A 161 -33.14 -24.13 -21.90
CA ALA A 161 -33.77 -24.61 -23.13
C ALA A 161 -33.10 -24.06 -24.39
N SER A 162 -32.61 -22.82 -24.34
CA SER A 162 -31.79 -22.21 -25.40
C SER A 162 -30.69 -21.33 -24.79
N THR A 163 -29.74 -20.86 -25.61
CA THR A 163 -28.60 -20.06 -25.17
C THR A 163 -29.03 -18.86 -24.34
N SER A 164 -28.67 -18.86 -23.06
CA SER A 164 -29.16 -17.91 -22.06
C SER A 164 -28.02 -17.25 -21.31
N LEU A 165 -28.30 -16.09 -20.69
CA LEU A 165 -27.26 -15.21 -20.15
C LEU A 165 -27.31 -15.13 -18.63
N ILE A 166 -26.13 -15.11 -18.00
CA ILE A 166 -25.91 -14.72 -16.61
C ILE A 166 -25.22 -13.35 -16.63
N CYS A 167 -25.91 -12.33 -16.14
CA CYS A 167 -25.46 -10.95 -16.19
C CYS A 167 -25.55 -10.28 -14.80
N PRO A 168 -24.51 -10.38 -13.96
CA PRO A 168 -24.43 -9.61 -12.71
C PRO A 168 -24.08 -8.12 -12.93
N GLY A 169 -24.26 -7.57 -14.14
CA GLY A 169 -24.09 -6.14 -14.45
C GLY A 169 -25.41 -5.34 -14.38
N ASP A 170 -25.34 -4.01 -14.53
CA ASP A 170 -26.53 -3.21 -14.78
C ASP A 170 -26.98 -3.37 -16.24
N ASN A 171 -28.29 -3.53 -16.47
CA ASN A 171 -28.88 -3.40 -17.80
C ASN A 171 -28.65 -1.94 -18.26
N GLY A 172 -27.73 -1.70 -19.20
CA GLY A 172 -27.41 -0.35 -19.68
C GLY A 172 -26.08 0.29 -19.27
N ALA A 173 -25.08 -0.48 -18.82
CA ALA A 173 -23.71 0.00 -18.61
C ALA A 173 -23.56 1.17 -17.61
N GLY A 174 -24.08 1.00 -16.39
CA GLY A 174 -23.57 1.81 -15.27
C GLY A 174 -22.08 1.50 -15.07
N PRO A 175 -21.15 2.48 -15.21
CA PRO A 175 -19.70 2.22 -15.13
C PRO A 175 -19.25 1.87 -13.71
N THR A 176 -20.14 1.96 -12.72
CA THR A 176 -19.82 1.81 -11.30
C THR A 176 -19.67 0.34 -10.95
N PRO A 177 -18.46 -0.15 -10.62
CA PRO A 177 -18.28 -1.49 -10.15
C PRO A 177 -19.01 -1.67 -8.83
N ARG A 178 -19.88 -2.68 -8.76
CA ARG A 178 -20.55 -3.06 -7.52
C ARG A 178 -19.95 -4.36 -7.03
N PRO A 179 -19.26 -4.36 -5.87
CA PRO A 179 -18.39 -5.44 -5.46
C PRO A 179 -19.14 -6.72 -5.09
N ASN A 180 -20.45 -6.65 -4.84
CA ASN A 180 -21.23 -7.78 -4.35
C ASN A 180 -22.19 -8.40 -5.38
N ARG A 181 -22.14 -8.06 -6.67
CA ARG A 181 -23.04 -8.68 -7.66
C ARG A 181 -22.57 -10.07 -8.09
N ALA A 182 -23.33 -11.10 -7.74
CA ALA A 182 -23.10 -12.46 -8.22
C ALA A 182 -24.33 -13.35 -8.07
N PHE A 183 -24.32 -14.50 -8.73
CA PHE A 183 -25.24 -15.60 -8.46
C PHE A 183 -24.53 -16.77 -7.77
N THR A 184 -25.26 -17.43 -6.89
CA THR A 184 -24.98 -18.80 -6.44
C THR A 184 -26.15 -19.67 -6.89
N ILE A 185 -25.91 -20.51 -7.89
CA ILE A 185 -26.91 -21.44 -8.40
C ILE A 185 -26.70 -22.78 -7.67
N ASN A 186 -27.56 -23.04 -6.69
CA ASN A 186 -27.61 -24.30 -5.95
C ASN A 186 -28.73 -25.23 -6.48
N GLY A 187 -29.61 -24.72 -7.33
CA GLY A 187 -30.56 -25.51 -8.09
C GLY A 187 -29.90 -26.47 -9.09
N GLN A 188 -30.66 -27.48 -9.50
CA GLN A 188 -30.28 -28.42 -10.53
C GLN A 188 -30.39 -27.75 -11.90
N LEU A 189 -29.29 -27.72 -12.66
CA LEU A 189 -29.27 -27.29 -14.06
C LEU A 189 -29.58 -28.48 -14.98
N THR A 190 -30.49 -28.27 -15.93
CA THR A 190 -30.86 -29.24 -16.98
C THR A 190 -30.95 -28.56 -18.34
N GLY A 191 -31.15 -29.32 -19.41
CA GLY A 191 -31.30 -28.77 -20.77
C GLY A 191 -29.99 -28.68 -21.55
N GLY A 192 -30.10 -28.39 -22.85
CA GLY A 192 -28.98 -28.41 -23.81
C GLY A 192 -28.63 -27.06 -24.43
N GLY A 193 -29.28 -25.97 -24.02
CA GLY A 193 -28.88 -24.62 -24.43
C GLY A 193 -27.61 -24.17 -23.71
N ASP A 194 -26.84 -23.25 -24.30
CA ASP A 194 -25.59 -22.78 -23.70
C ASP A 194 -25.84 -21.74 -22.57
N LEU A 195 -24.89 -21.63 -21.64
CA LEU A 195 -24.90 -20.57 -20.61
C LEU A 195 -23.69 -19.65 -20.79
N VAL A 196 -23.97 -18.35 -20.87
CA VAL A 196 -22.93 -17.33 -21.05
C VAL A 196 -22.88 -16.40 -19.85
N ILE A 197 -21.74 -16.34 -19.16
CA ILE A 197 -21.46 -15.27 -18.19
C ILE A 197 -20.92 -14.08 -18.97
N LEU A 198 -21.76 -13.05 -19.08
CA LEU A 198 -21.57 -12.02 -20.08
C LEU A 198 -20.90 -10.74 -19.54
N GLN A 199 -21.27 -10.29 -18.35
CA GLN A 199 -20.80 -9.01 -17.80
C GLN A 199 -20.66 -9.08 -16.28
N THR A 200 -19.47 -8.82 -15.74
CA THR A 200 -19.25 -8.72 -14.29
C THR A 200 -18.22 -7.63 -13.97
N PRO A 201 -18.58 -6.49 -13.37
CA PRO A 201 -17.62 -5.40 -13.19
C PRO A 201 -16.50 -5.71 -12.16
N THR A 202 -16.53 -6.89 -11.53
CA THR A 202 -15.51 -7.41 -10.60
C THR A 202 -15.24 -8.89 -10.90
N ASN A 203 -14.13 -9.44 -10.40
CA ASN A 203 -13.79 -10.87 -10.54
C ASN A 203 -14.56 -11.79 -9.56
N ARG A 204 -15.82 -11.45 -9.24
CA ARG A 204 -16.60 -12.19 -8.23
C ARG A 204 -17.23 -13.44 -8.84
N ALA A 205 -17.14 -14.55 -8.11
CA ALA A 205 -17.58 -15.86 -8.58
C ALA A 205 -19.09 -15.94 -8.82
N GLN A 206 -19.47 -16.33 -10.03
CA GLN A 206 -20.76 -16.96 -10.31
C GLN A 206 -20.62 -18.43 -9.93
N THR A 207 -21.20 -18.79 -8.79
CA THR A 207 -20.95 -20.07 -8.14
C THR A 207 -21.99 -21.08 -8.56
N ILE A 208 -21.57 -22.22 -9.09
CA ILE A 208 -22.43 -23.37 -9.37
C ILE A 208 -22.15 -24.45 -8.32
N SER A 209 -23.20 -24.85 -7.60
CA SER A 209 -23.13 -25.74 -6.43
C SER A 209 -24.15 -26.88 -6.46
N GLY A 210 -25.07 -26.90 -7.42
CA GLY A 210 -25.98 -28.03 -7.62
C GLY A 210 -25.20 -29.26 -8.13
N THR A 211 -25.38 -30.43 -7.51
CA THR A 211 -24.57 -31.64 -7.79
C THR A 211 -25.24 -32.66 -8.74
N ASN A 212 -26.53 -32.51 -9.03
CA ASN A 212 -27.29 -33.43 -9.90
C ASN A 212 -27.56 -32.86 -11.30
N ASN A 213 -26.63 -32.06 -11.84
CA ASN A 213 -26.85 -31.34 -13.08
C ASN A 213 -26.84 -32.30 -14.28
N THR A 214 -27.96 -32.37 -15.00
CA THR A 214 -28.06 -33.06 -16.30
C THR A 214 -27.93 -32.07 -17.46
N PHE A 215 -27.43 -30.87 -17.17
CA PHE A 215 -27.12 -29.84 -18.13
C PHE A 215 -26.08 -30.34 -19.13
N SER A 216 -26.40 -30.28 -20.41
CA SER A 216 -25.58 -30.75 -21.52
C SER A 216 -25.11 -29.63 -22.46
N GLY A 217 -25.45 -28.37 -22.16
CA GLY A 217 -25.02 -27.20 -22.91
C GLY A 217 -23.60 -26.77 -22.56
N GLN A 218 -23.01 -25.88 -23.35
CA GLN A 218 -21.66 -25.38 -23.10
C GLN A 218 -21.65 -24.22 -22.11
N TRP A 219 -20.54 -24.08 -21.40
CA TRP A 219 -20.24 -22.90 -20.59
C TRP A 219 -19.39 -21.91 -21.39
N PHE A 220 -19.83 -20.67 -21.44
CA PHE A 220 -19.04 -19.56 -21.97
C PHE A 220 -18.82 -18.52 -20.89
N VAL A 221 -17.56 -18.09 -20.73
CA VAL A 221 -17.20 -17.00 -19.81
C VAL A 221 -16.55 -15.90 -20.62
N LYS A 222 -17.27 -14.78 -20.74
CA LYS A 222 -16.76 -13.55 -21.37
C LYS A 222 -16.21 -12.57 -20.35
N ALA A 223 -16.89 -12.43 -19.23
CA ALA A 223 -16.44 -11.60 -18.14
C ALA A 223 -16.85 -12.27 -16.84
N GLY A 224 -16.01 -12.12 -15.82
CA GLY A 224 -16.21 -12.71 -14.50
C GLY A 224 -15.66 -14.09 -14.33
N ARG A 225 -16.06 -14.71 -13.22
CA ARG A 225 -15.48 -15.96 -12.75
C ARG A 225 -16.54 -17.04 -12.64
N LEU A 226 -16.40 -18.12 -13.40
CA LEU A 226 -17.17 -19.35 -13.22
C LEU A 226 -16.50 -20.20 -12.14
N LEU A 227 -17.20 -20.44 -11.04
CA LEU A 227 -16.73 -21.29 -9.94
C LEU A 227 -17.59 -22.54 -9.82
N GLY A 228 -17.01 -23.70 -10.06
CA GLY A 228 -17.59 -24.98 -9.70
C GLY A 228 -17.23 -25.33 -8.26
N SER A 229 -18.16 -25.17 -7.31
CA SER A 229 -17.85 -25.28 -5.87
C SER A 229 -18.05 -26.66 -5.25
N THR A 230 -18.73 -27.57 -5.94
CA THR A 230 -19.07 -28.91 -5.43
C THR A 230 -18.86 -29.95 -6.53
N PRO A 231 -18.47 -31.19 -6.20
CA PRO A 231 -18.23 -32.24 -7.19
C PRO A 231 -19.37 -32.41 -8.18
N GLY A 232 -19.05 -32.35 -9.47
CA GLY A 232 -20.01 -32.51 -10.58
C GLY A 232 -20.82 -31.26 -10.94
N SER A 233 -20.64 -30.12 -10.24
CA SER A 233 -21.52 -28.97 -10.43
C SER A 233 -21.45 -28.28 -11.79
N LEU A 234 -20.35 -28.42 -12.52
CA LEU A 234 -20.21 -27.85 -13.88
C LEU A 234 -20.69 -28.83 -14.96
N GLY A 235 -21.06 -30.06 -14.58
CA GLY A 235 -21.38 -31.14 -15.51
C GLY A 235 -20.14 -31.64 -16.26
N THR A 236 -20.38 -32.29 -17.40
CA THR A 236 -19.34 -32.92 -18.24
C THR A 236 -19.16 -32.18 -19.56
N ASN A 237 -19.45 -30.89 -19.59
CA ASN A 237 -19.62 -30.10 -20.80
C ASN A 237 -18.35 -29.39 -21.25
N SER A 238 -18.35 -28.89 -22.48
CA SER A 238 -17.31 -27.98 -22.95
C SER A 238 -17.36 -26.65 -22.21
N ILE A 239 -16.19 -26.07 -21.97
CA ILE A 239 -16.02 -24.80 -21.26
C ILE A 239 -15.10 -23.92 -22.10
N THR A 240 -15.60 -22.75 -22.50
CA THR A 240 -14.85 -21.75 -23.26
C THR A 240 -14.69 -20.48 -22.44
N ILE A 241 -13.45 -20.05 -22.23
CA ILE A 241 -13.07 -18.83 -21.54
C ILE A 241 -12.44 -17.89 -22.57
N ASP A 242 -13.17 -16.85 -22.91
CA ASP A 242 -12.80 -15.92 -23.97
C ASP A 242 -13.31 -14.51 -23.63
N PRO A 243 -12.43 -13.60 -23.17
CA PRO A 243 -12.83 -12.24 -22.85
C PRO A 243 -13.29 -11.44 -24.08
N LEU A 244 -12.87 -11.84 -25.28
CA LEU A 244 -13.28 -11.22 -26.53
C LEU A 244 -14.49 -11.90 -27.17
N LEU A 245 -15.07 -12.92 -26.53
CA LEU A 245 -16.24 -13.66 -27.03
C LEU A 245 -17.29 -12.69 -27.55
N LEU A 246 -17.59 -12.73 -28.84
CA LEU A 246 -18.74 -12.00 -29.36
C LEU A 246 -19.99 -12.69 -28.79
N PRO A 247 -20.91 -11.94 -28.15
CA PRO A 247 -22.07 -12.56 -27.58
C PRO A 247 -22.88 -13.30 -28.66
N PRO A 248 -23.49 -14.44 -28.33
CA PRO A 248 -24.31 -15.19 -29.28
C PRO A 248 -25.48 -14.33 -29.81
N SER A 249 -25.98 -14.71 -31.00
CA SER A 249 -27.19 -14.14 -31.63
C SER A 249 -28.35 -14.01 -30.62
N PRO A 250 -29.27 -13.02 -30.78
CA PRO A 250 -30.06 -12.37 -29.71
C PRO A 250 -30.47 -13.24 -28.53
N PRO A 251 -30.27 -12.71 -27.30
CA PRO A 251 -31.19 -11.69 -26.78
C PRO A 251 -30.62 -10.27 -26.58
N LEU A 252 -29.44 -9.95 -27.13
CA LEU A 252 -28.79 -8.65 -26.92
C LEU A 252 -29.08 -7.64 -28.02
N ASP A 253 -29.07 -6.35 -27.65
CA ASP A 253 -29.14 -5.25 -28.61
C ASP A 253 -27.92 -5.28 -29.57
N PRO A 254 -28.13 -5.20 -30.90
CA PRO A 254 -27.05 -5.31 -31.88
C PRO A 254 -25.95 -4.25 -31.75
N ASN A 255 -26.27 -3.03 -31.31
CA ASN A 255 -25.27 -1.97 -31.14
C ASN A 255 -24.38 -2.24 -29.93
N VAL A 256 -24.95 -2.89 -28.92
CA VAL A 256 -24.27 -3.33 -27.70
C VAL A 256 -23.31 -4.47 -28.01
N ALA A 257 -23.80 -5.46 -28.76
CA ALA A 257 -22.99 -6.56 -29.24
C ALA A 257 -21.83 -6.08 -30.12
N ALA A 258 -22.06 -5.09 -30.98
CA ALA A 258 -21.05 -4.57 -31.91
C ALA A 258 -19.92 -3.78 -31.24
N THR A 259 -20.20 -3.07 -30.14
CA THR A 259 -19.19 -2.21 -29.49
C THR A 259 -18.31 -2.95 -28.51
N ASN A 260 -18.75 -4.11 -27.99
CA ASN A 260 -18.03 -4.96 -27.03
C ASN A 260 -17.58 -4.23 -25.73
N ALA A 261 -17.96 -2.95 -25.54
CA ALA A 261 -17.33 -2.03 -24.61
C ALA A 261 -17.85 -2.13 -23.17
N TRP A 262 -18.91 -2.90 -22.94
CA TRP A 262 -19.61 -2.98 -21.65
C TRP A 262 -19.25 -4.23 -20.84
N PHE A 263 -18.51 -5.15 -21.45
CA PHE A 263 -18.14 -6.41 -20.86
C PHE A 263 -16.83 -6.25 -20.07
N ASN A 264 -16.91 -5.47 -19.00
CA ASN A 264 -15.77 -5.26 -18.11
C ASN A 264 -15.63 -6.47 -17.18
N GLY A 265 -14.38 -6.92 -16.96
CA GLY A 265 -14.00 -8.00 -16.04
C GLY A 265 -13.13 -9.08 -16.71
N PRO A 266 -12.20 -9.72 -15.98
CA PRO A 266 -11.44 -10.84 -16.54
C PRO A 266 -12.37 -12.03 -16.79
N ALA A 267 -12.13 -12.83 -17.83
CA ALA A 267 -12.81 -14.11 -18.04
C ALA A 267 -12.03 -15.21 -17.33
N VAL A 268 -12.64 -15.85 -16.31
CA VAL A 268 -11.94 -16.77 -15.41
C VAL A 268 -12.73 -18.07 -15.18
N LEU A 269 -12.05 -19.21 -15.28
CA LEU A 269 -12.50 -20.51 -14.79
C LEU A 269 -11.80 -20.87 -13.49
N GLU A 270 -12.55 -21.27 -12.46
CA GLU A 270 -12.00 -21.77 -11.20
C GLU A 270 -12.73 -23.06 -10.78
N PRO A 271 -12.17 -24.24 -11.09
CA PRO A 271 -12.70 -25.51 -10.61
C PRO A 271 -12.29 -25.73 -9.14
N GLY A 272 -13.27 -25.76 -8.24
CA GLY A 272 -13.06 -26.01 -6.81
C GLY A 272 -13.02 -27.48 -6.40
N TYR A 273 -13.00 -28.39 -7.37
CA TYR A 273 -12.96 -29.85 -7.20
C TYR A 273 -12.27 -30.49 -8.41
N THR A 274 -12.01 -31.80 -8.34
CA THR A 274 -11.54 -32.57 -9.51
C THR A 274 -12.60 -32.58 -10.61
N LEU A 275 -12.46 -31.68 -11.59
CA LEU A 275 -13.41 -31.56 -12.69
C LEU A 275 -13.14 -32.68 -13.70
N ASN A 276 -14.12 -33.56 -13.89
CA ASN A 276 -14.07 -34.61 -14.90
C ASN A 276 -15.09 -34.34 -16.01
N SER A 277 -14.62 -33.78 -17.12
CA SER A 277 -15.47 -33.38 -18.23
C SER A 277 -15.21 -34.23 -19.48
N ALA A 278 -16.29 -34.61 -20.16
CA ALA A 278 -16.22 -35.21 -21.49
C ALA A 278 -16.04 -34.15 -22.59
N GLY A 279 -16.20 -32.87 -22.24
CA GLY A 279 -16.14 -31.75 -23.16
C GLY A 279 -14.71 -31.30 -23.50
N VAL A 280 -14.67 -30.17 -24.19
CA VAL A 280 -13.45 -29.48 -24.61
C VAL A 280 -13.24 -28.25 -23.73
N LEU A 281 -12.02 -28.08 -23.21
CA LEU A 281 -11.59 -26.82 -22.61
C LEU A 281 -11.00 -25.90 -23.69
N THR A 282 -11.47 -24.66 -23.74
CA THR A 282 -10.89 -23.63 -24.62
C THR A 282 -10.54 -22.40 -23.79
N LEU A 283 -9.26 -22.07 -23.72
CA LEU A 283 -8.75 -20.81 -23.18
C LEU A 283 -8.20 -20.00 -24.35
N THR A 284 -8.75 -18.82 -24.62
CA THR A 284 -8.31 -18.00 -25.77
C THR A 284 -8.42 -16.52 -25.45
N ASN A 285 -7.68 -15.70 -26.19
CA ASN A 285 -7.68 -14.24 -26.05
C ASN A 285 -7.33 -13.77 -24.62
N GLY A 286 -6.50 -14.52 -23.90
CA GLY A 286 -6.15 -14.24 -22.50
C GLY A 286 -7.23 -14.68 -21.51
N GLY A 287 -8.10 -15.63 -21.87
CA GLY A 287 -8.98 -16.30 -20.94
C GLY A 287 -8.18 -17.09 -19.89
N ILE A 288 -8.53 -16.93 -18.61
CA ILE A 288 -7.73 -17.41 -17.48
C ILE A 288 -8.37 -18.66 -16.86
N MET A 289 -7.53 -19.61 -16.47
CA MET A 289 -7.87 -20.73 -15.60
C MET A 289 -7.04 -20.66 -14.31
N ARG A 290 -7.75 -20.69 -13.17
CA ARG A 290 -7.16 -20.84 -11.85
C ARG A 290 -7.03 -22.32 -11.51
N LEU A 291 -5.85 -22.86 -11.76
CA LEU A 291 -5.59 -24.28 -11.70
C LEU A 291 -4.96 -24.69 -10.35
N HIS A 292 -5.81 -25.14 -9.43
CA HIS A 292 -5.41 -25.63 -8.10
C HIS A 292 -5.90 -27.07 -7.84
N GLN A 293 -6.50 -27.70 -8.84
CA GLN A 293 -7.12 -29.02 -8.78
C GLN A 293 -6.74 -29.81 -10.03
N SER A 294 -6.91 -31.14 -10.00
CA SER A 294 -6.84 -31.94 -11.22
C SER A 294 -8.10 -31.73 -12.06
N THR A 295 -7.93 -31.47 -13.35
CA THR A 295 -9.03 -31.36 -14.31
C THR A 295 -8.82 -32.31 -15.47
N VAL A 296 -9.90 -32.87 -15.98
CA VAL A 296 -9.89 -33.86 -17.05
C VAL A 296 -10.82 -33.38 -18.16
N PHE A 297 -10.30 -33.37 -19.38
CA PHE A 297 -11.05 -33.04 -20.59
C PHE A 297 -10.70 -34.02 -21.71
N THR A 298 -11.61 -34.20 -22.66
CA THR A 298 -11.33 -35.01 -23.86
C THR A 298 -10.34 -34.31 -24.79
N ALA A 299 -10.36 -32.97 -24.79
CA ALA A 299 -9.39 -32.12 -25.47
C ALA A 299 -9.28 -30.76 -24.76
N ALA A 300 -8.15 -30.10 -24.92
CA ALA A 300 -7.97 -28.71 -24.50
C ALA A 300 -7.22 -27.91 -25.56
N TYR A 301 -7.67 -26.68 -25.79
CA TYR A 301 -7.04 -25.70 -26.68
C TYR A 301 -6.71 -24.45 -25.88
N ILE A 302 -5.44 -24.06 -25.86
CA ILE A 302 -4.95 -22.86 -25.16
C ILE A 302 -4.30 -21.95 -26.20
N GLU A 303 -4.89 -20.79 -26.43
CA GLU A 303 -4.51 -19.84 -27.49
C GLU A 303 -4.35 -20.51 -28.87
N GLY A 304 -5.27 -21.42 -29.18
CA GLY A 304 -5.30 -22.20 -30.42
C GLY A 304 -4.37 -23.42 -30.45
N VAL A 305 -3.53 -23.63 -29.42
CA VAL A 305 -2.64 -24.80 -29.30
C VAL A 305 -3.38 -25.95 -28.65
N ALA A 306 -3.45 -27.10 -29.34
CA ALA A 306 -4.02 -28.32 -28.78
C ALA A 306 -3.03 -28.98 -27.81
N LEU A 307 -3.47 -29.28 -26.59
CA LEU A 307 -2.68 -30.12 -25.67
C LEU A 307 -2.69 -31.58 -26.13
N SER A 308 -1.53 -32.25 -26.01
CA SER A 308 -1.38 -33.67 -26.29
C SER A 308 -2.12 -34.56 -25.29
N ALA A 309 -2.37 -35.82 -25.63
CA ALA A 309 -2.89 -36.79 -24.67
C ALA A 309 -1.89 -37.00 -23.50
N GLY A 310 -2.37 -36.96 -22.26
CA GLY A 310 -1.53 -37.06 -21.06
C GLY A 310 -1.88 -36.04 -19.98
N THR A 311 -1.14 -36.07 -18.87
CA THR A 311 -1.27 -35.12 -17.77
C THR A 311 -0.24 -34.01 -17.90
N HIS A 312 -0.72 -32.76 -17.99
CA HIS A 312 0.06 -31.54 -18.03
C HIS A 312 -0.03 -30.84 -16.68
N TYR A 313 1.09 -30.76 -15.96
CA TYR A 313 1.13 -30.14 -14.63
C TYR A 313 1.21 -28.62 -14.73
N PHE A 314 0.73 -27.93 -13.69
CA PHE A 314 0.75 -26.47 -13.64
C PHE A 314 2.08 -25.81 -14.05
N PRO A 315 3.28 -26.26 -13.60
CA PRO A 315 4.54 -25.61 -13.98
C PRO A 315 4.81 -25.61 -15.49
N GLU A 316 4.46 -26.70 -16.18
CA GLU A 316 4.57 -26.83 -17.64
C GLU A 316 3.59 -25.90 -18.36
N LEU A 317 2.33 -25.89 -17.88
CA LEU A 317 1.27 -25.07 -18.44
C LEU A 317 1.54 -23.57 -18.26
N TYR A 318 1.99 -23.16 -17.07
CA TYR A 318 2.36 -21.78 -16.78
C TYR A 318 3.57 -21.32 -17.59
N ALA A 319 4.58 -22.19 -17.75
CA ALA A 319 5.75 -21.87 -18.59
C ALA A 319 5.37 -21.70 -20.07
N SER A 320 4.43 -22.49 -20.57
CA SER A 320 4.00 -22.45 -21.97
C SER A 320 2.94 -21.38 -22.25
N PHE A 321 2.07 -21.09 -21.28
CA PHE A 321 0.91 -20.20 -21.42
C PHE A 321 0.74 -19.25 -20.21
N PRO A 322 1.72 -18.37 -19.93
CA PRO A 322 1.74 -17.58 -18.70
C PRO A 322 0.58 -16.59 -18.54
N ASN A 323 -0.09 -16.20 -19.63
CA ASN A 323 -1.24 -15.28 -19.58
C ASN A 323 -2.57 -16.00 -19.29
N ASN A 324 -2.61 -17.34 -19.35
CA ASN A 324 -3.82 -18.12 -19.18
C ASN A 324 -3.89 -18.79 -17.79
N PHE A 325 -2.81 -18.75 -17.01
CA PHE A 325 -2.72 -19.37 -15.70
C PHE A 325 -2.17 -18.38 -14.67
N ASP A 326 -2.89 -18.18 -13.57
CA ASP A 326 -2.43 -17.32 -12.47
C ASP A 326 -1.19 -17.95 -11.79
N PRO A 327 -0.17 -17.16 -11.37
CA PRO A 327 0.98 -17.66 -10.61
C PRO A 327 0.55 -18.36 -9.31
N GLY A 328 1.28 -19.40 -8.91
CA GLY A 328 1.03 -20.14 -7.66
C GLY A 328 -0.06 -21.22 -7.75
N GLY A 329 -0.46 -21.62 -8.95
CA GLY A 329 -1.27 -22.82 -9.15
C GLY A 329 -0.51 -24.10 -8.79
N SER A 330 -1.25 -25.18 -8.57
CA SER A 330 -0.68 -26.48 -8.16
C SER A 330 -1.37 -27.69 -8.81
N GLY A 331 -2.41 -27.47 -9.62
CA GLY A 331 -3.18 -28.55 -10.25
C GLY A 331 -2.58 -29.09 -11.55
N ALA A 332 -3.41 -29.82 -12.31
CA ALA A 332 -3.04 -30.38 -13.61
C ALA A 332 -4.24 -30.42 -14.57
N ILE A 333 -3.96 -30.37 -15.86
CA ILE A 333 -4.93 -30.67 -16.92
C ILE A 333 -4.55 -32.03 -17.52
N THR A 334 -5.48 -32.99 -17.45
CA THR A 334 -5.32 -34.30 -18.08
C THR A 334 -6.19 -34.38 -19.34
N ILE A 335 -5.56 -34.70 -20.46
CA ILE A 335 -6.21 -34.96 -21.73
C ILE A 335 -6.31 -36.47 -21.92
N GLN A 336 -7.53 -37.00 -21.81
CA GLN A 336 -7.82 -38.42 -21.98
C GLN A 336 -9.26 -38.63 -22.46
N THR A 337 -9.57 -39.83 -22.95
CA THR A 337 -10.96 -40.22 -23.15
C THR A 337 -11.74 -40.13 -21.85
N TYR A 338 -13.01 -39.69 -21.90
CA TYR A 338 -13.85 -39.55 -20.72
C TYR A 338 -13.87 -40.85 -19.89
N GLY A 339 -13.52 -40.73 -18.61
CA GLY A 339 -13.28 -41.87 -17.74
C GLY A 339 -12.88 -41.44 -16.33
N ALA A 340 -12.45 -42.39 -15.49
CA ALA A 340 -11.97 -42.07 -14.16
C ALA A 340 -10.72 -41.15 -14.24
N PRO A 341 -10.68 -40.03 -13.49
CA PRO A 341 -9.48 -39.20 -13.41
C PRO A 341 -8.28 -40.00 -12.88
N PRO A 342 -7.06 -39.79 -13.40
CA PRO A 342 -5.88 -40.46 -12.89
C PRO A 342 -5.54 -39.96 -11.47
N ALA A 343 -4.93 -40.84 -10.67
CA ALA A 343 -4.33 -40.45 -9.40
C ALA A 343 -3.02 -39.70 -9.66
N LEU A 344 -2.87 -38.50 -9.08
CA LEU A 344 -1.68 -37.66 -9.23
C LEU A 344 -0.99 -37.51 -7.87
N PRO A 345 -0.16 -38.48 -7.43
CA PRO A 345 0.55 -38.39 -6.14
C PRO A 345 1.48 -37.17 -6.09
N PRO A 346 1.99 -36.78 -4.91
CA PRO A 346 2.93 -35.66 -4.79
C PRO A 346 4.20 -35.91 -5.60
N SER A 347 4.87 -34.84 -6.00
CA SER A 347 6.19 -34.91 -6.67
C SER A 347 7.26 -34.18 -5.86
N ILE A 348 8.47 -34.72 -5.83
CA ILE A 348 9.62 -34.06 -5.19
C ILE A 348 10.26 -33.11 -6.21
N LEU A 349 10.28 -31.83 -5.87
CA LEU A 349 10.89 -30.78 -6.69
C LEU A 349 12.37 -30.59 -6.33
N ALA A 350 12.71 -30.68 -5.03
CA ALA A 350 14.09 -30.67 -4.54
C ALA A 350 14.25 -31.76 -3.48
N PRO A 351 15.09 -32.78 -3.71
CA PRO A 351 15.38 -33.80 -2.71
C PRO A 351 16.25 -33.22 -1.58
N PRO A 352 16.31 -33.88 -0.42
CA PRO A 352 17.26 -33.51 0.62
C PRO A 352 18.70 -33.63 0.12
N LEU A 353 19.59 -32.82 0.69
CA LEU A 353 21.03 -32.85 0.46
C LEU A 353 21.73 -33.61 1.60
N PRO A 354 22.85 -34.31 1.33
CA PRO A 354 23.66 -34.88 2.40
C PRO A 354 24.20 -33.76 3.30
N GLN A 355 24.53 -34.11 4.54
CA GLN A 355 24.95 -33.18 5.57
C GLN A 355 26.30 -33.58 6.16
N VAL A 356 27.15 -32.58 6.42
CA VAL A 356 28.41 -32.72 7.12
C VAL A 356 28.43 -31.70 8.26
N THR A 357 28.68 -32.15 9.49
CA THR A 357 28.68 -31.29 10.68
C THR A 357 29.71 -31.76 11.71
N TYR A 358 30.06 -30.91 12.69
CA TYR A 358 30.87 -31.34 13.84
C TYR A 358 30.02 -31.99 14.93
N ALA A 359 30.66 -32.84 15.75
CA ALA A 359 29.97 -33.48 16.86
C ALA A 359 29.43 -32.43 17.85
N GLY A 360 28.19 -32.60 18.32
CA GLY A 360 27.51 -31.66 19.21
C GLY A 360 26.77 -30.52 18.52
N ASN A 361 26.97 -30.30 17.22
CA ASN A 361 26.25 -29.28 16.44
C ASN A 361 24.90 -29.78 15.92
N THR A 362 24.19 -28.93 15.17
CA THR A 362 22.89 -29.26 14.58
C THR A 362 23.04 -29.53 13.08
N SER A 363 22.31 -30.53 12.58
CA SER A 363 22.17 -30.83 11.15
C SER A 363 20.70 -30.71 10.74
N ARG A 364 20.43 -30.27 9.50
CA ARG A 364 19.07 -30.14 8.96
C ARG A 364 18.95 -30.78 7.58
N PHE A 365 17.84 -31.48 7.35
CA PHE A 365 17.47 -32.02 6.04
C PHE A 365 16.18 -31.35 5.59
N SER A 366 16.12 -30.88 4.34
CA SER A 366 14.92 -30.24 3.77
C SER A 366 14.46 -30.92 2.50
N VAL A 367 13.15 -30.97 2.27
CA VAL A 367 12.55 -31.41 1.01
C VAL A 367 11.59 -30.36 0.48
N THR A 368 11.59 -30.13 -0.83
CA THR A 368 10.56 -29.34 -1.52
C THR A 368 9.71 -30.28 -2.37
N ALA A 369 8.40 -30.26 -2.18
CA ALA A 369 7.45 -31.11 -2.89
C ALA A 369 6.24 -30.31 -3.40
N SER A 370 5.59 -30.81 -4.45
CA SER A 370 4.33 -30.31 -5.02
C SER A 370 3.19 -31.26 -4.66
N ASP A 371 2.02 -30.71 -4.31
CA ASP A 371 0.82 -31.49 -3.97
C ASP A 371 0.05 -31.99 -5.20
N ASN A 372 0.40 -31.48 -6.39
CA ASN A 372 -0.24 -31.77 -7.67
C ASN A 372 -1.78 -31.62 -7.64
N GLY A 373 -2.27 -30.67 -6.82
CA GLY A 373 -3.69 -30.33 -6.69
C GLY A 373 -4.45 -31.12 -5.64
N PHE A 374 -3.75 -31.89 -4.78
CA PHE A 374 -4.35 -32.71 -3.72
C PHE A 374 -3.87 -32.34 -2.30
N PRO A 375 -4.11 -31.11 -1.81
CA PRO A 375 -3.80 -30.76 -0.41
C PRO A 375 -4.74 -31.46 0.60
N PRO A 376 -4.35 -31.65 1.87
CA PRO A 376 -3.05 -31.31 2.45
C PRO A 376 -1.99 -32.40 2.19
N MET A 377 -0.73 -31.96 2.09
CA MET A 377 0.42 -32.88 2.12
C MET A 377 0.83 -33.17 3.57
N THR A 378 1.33 -34.39 3.79
CA THR A 378 1.93 -34.83 5.06
C THR A 378 3.32 -35.39 4.78
N TYR A 379 4.24 -35.21 5.75
CA TYR A 379 5.60 -35.69 5.66
C TYR A 379 5.84 -36.75 6.73
N GLN A 380 6.72 -37.71 6.44
CA GLN A 380 7.23 -38.67 7.40
C GLN A 380 8.69 -38.93 7.09
N TRP A 381 9.59 -38.37 7.90
CA TRP A 381 11.02 -38.67 7.80
C TRP A 381 11.32 -40.08 8.30
N GLN A 382 12.19 -40.78 7.59
CA GLN A 382 12.73 -42.08 7.97
C GLN A 382 14.24 -42.00 8.18
N ARG A 383 14.74 -42.91 9.01
CA ARG A 383 16.17 -43.15 9.22
C ARG A 383 16.42 -44.63 9.02
N ASN A 384 17.28 -44.95 8.05
CA ASN A 384 17.58 -46.32 7.62
C ASN A 384 16.30 -47.15 7.36
N GLY A 385 15.33 -46.56 6.64
CA GLY A 385 14.04 -47.18 6.30
C GLY A 385 13.02 -47.29 7.45
N THR A 386 13.31 -46.74 8.64
CA THR A 386 12.39 -46.75 9.78
C THR A 386 11.83 -45.35 10.06
N ASN A 387 10.51 -45.22 10.24
CA ASN A 387 9.87 -43.94 10.59
C ASN A 387 10.46 -43.35 11.87
N LEU A 388 10.91 -42.10 11.79
CA LEU A 388 11.32 -41.33 12.95
C LEU A 388 10.09 -40.88 13.76
N VAL A 389 10.33 -40.45 14.99
CA VAL A 389 9.38 -39.75 15.86
C VAL A 389 10.08 -38.57 16.52
N ASN A 390 9.35 -37.50 16.84
CA ASN A 390 9.92 -36.35 17.54
C ASN A 390 10.29 -36.75 18.98
N ALA A 391 11.58 -36.95 19.24
CA ALA A 391 12.11 -37.36 20.54
C ALA A 391 13.62 -37.13 20.62
N GLY A 392 14.13 -36.87 21.83
CA GLY A 392 15.56 -36.67 22.07
C GLY A 392 16.11 -35.52 21.24
N ASN A 393 17.10 -35.82 20.39
CA ASN A 393 17.75 -34.86 19.51
C ASN A 393 17.06 -34.65 18.14
N ILE A 394 15.97 -35.39 17.86
CA ILE A 394 15.24 -35.37 16.59
C ILE A 394 13.97 -34.52 16.69
N SER A 395 13.77 -33.60 15.73
CA SER A 395 12.57 -32.77 15.63
C SER A 395 12.19 -32.46 14.17
N GLY A 396 10.92 -32.13 13.91
CA GLY A 396 10.45 -31.80 12.55
C GLY A 396 10.11 -33.01 11.67
N VAL A 397 9.95 -34.20 12.27
CA VAL A 397 9.71 -35.47 11.57
C VAL A 397 8.50 -35.47 10.63
N THR A 398 7.51 -34.62 10.88
CA THR A 398 6.30 -34.48 10.06
C THR A 398 6.25 -33.19 9.24
N ASN A 399 7.37 -32.47 9.16
CA ASN A 399 7.52 -31.21 8.43
C ASN A 399 8.43 -31.40 7.21
N SER A 400 8.49 -30.38 6.36
CA SER A 400 9.42 -30.34 5.22
C SER A 400 10.90 -30.23 5.64
N ILE A 401 11.18 -29.92 6.91
CA ILE A 401 12.53 -29.83 7.48
C ILE A 401 12.63 -30.73 8.71
N LEU A 402 13.59 -31.66 8.69
CA LEU A 402 14.04 -32.45 9.83
C LEU A 402 15.27 -31.79 10.45
N ALA A 403 15.29 -31.65 11.78
CA ALA A 403 16.46 -31.18 12.52
C ALA A 403 16.97 -32.27 13.47
N VAL A 404 18.28 -32.51 13.41
CA VAL A 404 19.04 -33.40 14.30
C VAL A 404 20.00 -32.52 15.09
N SER A 405 19.65 -32.23 16.35
CA SER A 405 20.50 -31.43 17.25
C SER A 405 21.58 -32.31 17.92
N SER A 406 22.58 -31.70 18.55
CA SER A 406 23.60 -32.40 19.35
C SER A 406 24.15 -33.67 18.67
N VAL A 407 24.50 -33.56 17.38
CA VAL A 407 24.79 -34.71 16.52
C VAL A 407 25.92 -35.57 17.10
N SER A 408 25.72 -36.88 17.11
CA SER A 408 26.65 -37.88 17.62
C SER A 408 26.96 -38.94 16.56
N ALA A 409 27.91 -39.83 16.85
CA ALA A 409 28.21 -40.96 15.97
C ALA A 409 27.01 -41.89 15.72
N ALA A 410 26.01 -41.92 16.62
CA ALA A 410 24.80 -42.72 16.45
C ALA A 410 23.83 -42.15 15.40
N ASP A 411 24.00 -40.89 15.02
CA ASP A 411 23.13 -40.20 14.05
C ASP A 411 23.66 -40.29 12.61
N VAL A 412 24.90 -40.77 12.41
CA VAL A 412 25.59 -40.94 11.13
C VAL A 412 24.99 -42.12 10.34
N LEU A 413 23.83 -41.87 9.74
CA LEU A 413 22.99 -42.86 9.05
C LEU A 413 22.39 -42.25 7.76
N GLY A 414 21.65 -43.07 7.01
CA GLY A 414 20.85 -42.62 5.87
C GLY A 414 19.47 -42.09 6.29
N TYR A 415 19.03 -41.00 5.67
CA TYR A 415 17.75 -40.32 5.89
C TYR A 415 16.99 -40.16 4.58
N ASP A 416 15.68 -40.34 4.63
CA ASP A 416 14.76 -40.11 3.52
C ASP A 416 13.41 -39.60 4.06
N VAL A 417 12.53 -39.15 3.18
CA VAL A 417 11.19 -38.65 3.55
C VAL A 417 10.12 -39.18 2.61
N ILE A 418 9.02 -39.61 3.21
CA ILE A 418 7.78 -39.96 2.50
C ILE A 418 6.86 -38.74 2.52
N VAL A 419 6.46 -38.27 1.35
CA VAL A 419 5.48 -37.19 1.17
C VAL A 419 4.19 -37.81 0.68
N THR A 420 3.08 -37.58 1.41
CA THR A 420 1.78 -38.21 1.14
C THR A 420 0.69 -37.15 0.98
N SER A 421 -0.21 -37.37 0.02
CA SER A 421 -1.45 -36.62 -0.17
C SER A 421 -2.64 -37.59 -0.33
N ALA A 422 -3.84 -37.05 -0.53
CA ALA A 422 -5.04 -37.86 -0.81
C ALA A 422 -4.94 -38.71 -2.10
N SER A 423 -4.03 -38.37 -3.02
CA SER A 423 -3.84 -39.06 -4.30
C SER A 423 -2.71 -40.12 -4.27
N GLY A 424 -1.93 -40.21 -3.20
CA GLY A 424 -0.87 -41.20 -3.04
C GLY A 424 0.36 -40.66 -2.31
N SER A 425 1.50 -41.34 -2.45
CA SER A 425 2.76 -40.97 -1.79
C SER A 425 3.97 -41.08 -2.70
N VAL A 426 5.01 -40.29 -2.44
CA VAL A 426 6.34 -40.36 -3.05
C VAL A 426 7.42 -40.40 -1.96
N THR A 427 8.50 -41.14 -2.19
CA THR A 427 9.64 -41.23 -1.26
C THR A 427 10.88 -40.60 -1.88
N SER A 428 11.64 -39.83 -1.10
CA SER A 428 12.87 -39.22 -1.57
C SER A 428 13.99 -40.24 -1.77
N SER A 429 15.05 -39.83 -2.48
CA SER A 429 16.33 -40.51 -2.40
C SER A 429 16.90 -40.43 -0.97
N VAL A 430 17.68 -41.44 -0.58
CA VAL A 430 18.38 -41.48 0.71
C VAL A 430 19.59 -40.56 0.67
N VAL A 431 19.80 -39.75 1.70
CA VAL A 431 21.01 -38.94 1.92
C VAL A 431 21.68 -39.27 3.25
N THR A 432 22.96 -38.96 3.37
CA THR A 432 23.76 -39.30 4.56
C THR A 432 24.02 -38.09 5.47
N LEU A 433 24.08 -38.35 6.78
CA LEU A 433 24.69 -37.46 7.76
C LEU A 433 26.12 -37.95 8.04
N THR A 434 27.11 -37.06 7.99
CA THR A 434 28.51 -37.37 8.28
C THR A 434 29.07 -36.43 9.36
N LEU A 435 29.91 -36.97 10.25
CA LEU A 435 30.68 -36.18 11.20
C LEU A 435 32.04 -35.78 10.61
N ALA A 436 32.32 -34.48 10.59
CA ALA A 436 33.65 -33.95 10.30
C ALA A 436 34.49 -33.84 11.59
N THR A 437 35.81 -33.80 11.42
CA THR A 437 36.72 -33.47 12.53
C THR A 437 36.86 -31.95 12.60
N PRO A 438 36.70 -31.31 13.77
CA PRO A 438 36.95 -29.88 13.91
C PRO A 438 38.36 -29.52 13.41
N PRO A 439 38.51 -28.39 12.69
CA PRO A 439 39.79 -27.99 12.14
C PRO A 439 40.75 -27.63 13.28
N SER A 440 42.03 -27.91 13.09
CA SER A 440 43.09 -27.54 14.04
C SER A 440 43.80 -26.24 13.67
N ASP A 441 43.53 -25.71 12.47
CA ASP A 441 44.11 -24.46 12.00
C ASP A 441 43.58 -23.27 12.82
N ALA A 442 44.43 -22.27 13.03
CA ALA A 442 44.18 -21.20 13.99
C ALA A 442 42.91 -20.39 13.67
N TYR A 443 42.70 -20.04 12.40
CA TYR A 443 41.55 -19.25 11.98
C TYR A 443 40.20 -19.97 12.15
N PRO A 444 39.96 -21.13 11.51
CA PRO A 444 38.66 -21.78 11.61
C PRO A 444 38.35 -22.24 13.04
N SER A 445 39.38 -22.58 13.85
CA SER A 445 39.23 -22.83 15.29
C SER A 445 38.71 -21.60 16.05
N ALA A 446 39.22 -20.41 15.71
CA ALA A 446 38.79 -19.16 16.33
C ALA A 446 37.36 -18.78 15.94
N VAL A 447 36.97 -19.02 14.68
CA VAL A 447 35.58 -18.81 14.22
C VAL A 447 34.63 -19.70 15.00
N LEU A 448 34.93 -21.00 15.15
CA LEU A 448 34.11 -21.91 15.94
C LEU A 448 34.00 -21.50 17.41
N ALA A 449 35.11 -21.05 18.02
CA ALA A 449 35.12 -20.55 19.39
C ALA A 449 34.27 -19.28 19.58
N ALA A 450 34.05 -18.50 18.51
CA ALA A 450 33.18 -17.31 18.54
C ALA A 450 31.68 -17.64 18.46
N GLY A 451 31.30 -18.92 18.24
CA GLY A 451 29.92 -19.40 18.30
C GLY A 451 29.01 -18.91 17.16
N PRO A 452 29.32 -19.22 15.89
CA PRO A 452 28.47 -18.87 14.76
C PRO A 452 27.17 -19.68 14.75
N VAL A 453 26.14 -19.15 14.11
CA VAL A 453 24.89 -19.86 13.80
C VAL A 453 25.03 -20.69 12.53
N ALA A 454 25.83 -20.22 11.57
CA ALA A 454 26.16 -20.94 10.35
C ALA A 454 27.62 -20.65 9.96
N TYR A 455 28.33 -21.67 9.45
CA TYR A 455 29.72 -21.55 9.04
C TYR A 455 30.03 -22.42 7.83
N TYR A 456 30.31 -21.76 6.70
CA TYR A 456 30.63 -22.36 5.41
C TYR A 456 32.11 -22.12 5.10
N GLN A 457 32.91 -23.18 5.23
CA GLN A 457 34.33 -23.15 4.89
C GLN A 457 34.58 -23.22 3.38
N LEU A 458 33.57 -23.54 2.57
CA LEU A 458 33.64 -23.58 1.10
C LEU A 458 34.81 -24.41 0.54
N ASN A 459 35.19 -25.44 1.29
CA ASN A 459 36.34 -26.31 1.04
C ASN A 459 35.98 -27.56 0.20
N GLU A 460 34.78 -27.61 -0.36
CA GLU A 460 34.29 -28.75 -1.12
C GLU A 460 35.04 -28.90 -2.46
N THR A 461 35.40 -30.13 -2.81
CA THR A 461 36.15 -30.48 -4.03
C THR A 461 35.34 -31.26 -5.06
N GLY A 462 34.03 -31.41 -4.85
CA GLY A 462 33.12 -32.01 -5.83
C GLY A 462 32.80 -31.05 -6.97
N ASP A 463 32.35 -31.58 -8.11
CA ASP A 463 32.02 -30.80 -9.32
C ASP A 463 30.66 -30.08 -9.19
N PRO A 464 30.61 -28.73 -9.14
CA PRO A 464 29.37 -27.96 -9.05
C PRO A 464 28.47 -28.06 -10.30
N SER A 465 29.03 -28.37 -11.47
CA SER A 465 28.30 -28.32 -12.75
C SER A 465 27.16 -29.33 -12.85
N ALA A 466 27.16 -30.35 -12.00
CA ALA A 466 26.09 -31.33 -11.85
C ALA A 466 24.82 -30.77 -11.17
N GLY A 467 24.88 -29.57 -10.58
CA GLY A 467 23.73 -28.90 -9.96
C GLY A 467 23.20 -29.56 -8.69
N ASN A 468 24.01 -30.41 -8.05
CA ASN A 468 23.64 -31.18 -6.86
C ASN A 468 24.70 -31.14 -5.75
N LEU A 469 25.77 -30.34 -5.89
CA LEU A 469 26.85 -30.25 -4.91
C LEU A 469 26.45 -29.37 -3.72
N PRO A 470 26.43 -29.90 -2.49
CA PRO A 470 26.15 -29.11 -1.30
C PRO A 470 27.33 -28.20 -0.94
N ALA A 471 27.03 -27.02 -0.42
CA ALA A 471 27.95 -26.20 0.37
C ALA A 471 27.65 -26.45 1.85
N TYR A 472 28.55 -27.12 2.57
CA TYR A 472 28.23 -27.58 3.92
C TYR A 472 28.28 -26.44 4.94
N ASP A 473 27.27 -26.41 5.82
CA ASP A 473 27.30 -25.64 7.06
C ASP A 473 27.67 -26.58 8.21
N PHE A 474 28.86 -26.39 8.77
CA PHE A 474 29.40 -27.28 9.79
C PHE A 474 28.80 -27.08 11.19
N VAL A 475 27.92 -26.08 11.37
CA VAL A 475 27.41 -25.67 12.68
C VAL A 475 25.88 -25.72 12.76
N GLY A 476 25.19 -25.01 11.87
CA GLY A 476 23.73 -24.97 11.85
C GLY A 476 23.10 -26.06 10.97
N GLY A 477 23.86 -26.69 10.07
CA GLY A 477 23.29 -27.60 9.08
C GLY A 477 22.38 -26.90 8.07
N TYR A 478 22.52 -25.58 7.89
CA TYR A 478 21.86 -24.82 6.82
C TYR A 478 22.61 -25.01 5.50
N ALA A 479 22.80 -26.26 5.06
CA ALA A 479 23.57 -26.56 3.86
C ALA A 479 23.01 -25.81 2.65
N GLY A 480 23.92 -25.20 1.89
CA GLY A 480 23.60 -24.57 0.61
C GLY A 480 23.74 -25.54 -0.55
N LEU A 481 23.34 -25.09 -1.74
CA LEU A 481 23.55 -25.77 -3.01
C LEU A 481 24.38 -24.87 -3.92
N TYR A 482 25.55 -25.36 -4.34
CA TYR A 482 26.35 -24.68 -5.35
C TYR A 482 25.58 -24.57 -6.66
N GLY A 483 25.57 -23.37 -7.25
CA GLY A 483 25.08 -23.18 -8.60
C GLY A 483 26.06 -23.73 -9.64
N THR A 484 25.54 -24.09 -10.80
CA THR A 484 26.25 -24.88 -11.82
C THR A 484 27.45 -24.17 -12.47
N THR A 485 27.56 -22.85 -12.29
CA THR A 485 28.65 -22.03 -12.86
C THR A 485 29.66 -21.56 -11.81
N VAL A 486 29.44 -21.89 -10.53
CA VAL A 486 30.41 -21.62 -9.46
C VAL A 486 31.60 -22.57 -9.64
N GLN A 487 32.81 -22.03 -9.52
CA GLN A 487 34.04 -22.82 -9.48
C GLN A 487 34.48 -23.01 -8.03
N ASN A 488 35.15 -24.12 -7.72
CA ASN A 488 35.57 -24.46 -6.35
C ASN A 488 36.87 -25.27 -6.34
N GLY A 489 37.12 -26.02 -5.26
CA GLY A 489 38.29 -26.91 -5.15
C GLY A 489 38.42 -27.95 -6.27
N PHE A 490 37.32 -28.35 -6.93
CA PHE A 490 37.36 -29.25 -8.10
C PHE A 490 38.19 -28.66 -9.26
N THR A 491 38.09 -27.34 -9.45
CA THR A 491 38.84 -26.58 -10.46
C THR A 491 40.07 -25.89 -9.87
N SER A 492 40.58 -26.35 -8.72
CA SER A 492 41.78 -25.81 -8.05
C SER A 492 41.67 -24.35 -7.63
N ILE A 493 40.47 -23.87 -7.28
CA ILE A 493 40.29 -22.54 -6.69
C ILE A 493 40.84 -22.56 -5.26
N ALA A 494 41.90 -21.78 -5.02
CA ALA A 494 42.51 -21.64 -3.70
C ALA A 494 41.80 -20.59 -2.85
N GLY A 495 41.67 -20.88 -1.55
CA GLY A 495 41.27 -19.92 -0.51
C GLY A 495 42.48 -19.12 0.02
N PRO A 496 42.32 -18.33 1.10
CA PRO A 496 43.45 -17.72 1.80
C PRO A 496 44.40 -18.79 2.33
N ARG A 497 45.71 -18.54 2.19
CA ARG A 497 46.77 -19.44 2.66
C ARG A 497 48.02 -18.67 3.05
N SER A 498 49.02 -19.39 3.58
CA SER A 498 50.28 -18.78 4.03
C SER A 498 51.01 -17.98 2.95
N SER A 499 50.90 -18.32 1.65
CA SER A 499 51.53 -17.55 0.57
C SER A 499 50.95 -16.14 0.41
N ASP A 500 49.73 -15.93 0.91
CA ASP A 500 48.98 -14.68 0.76
C ASP A 500 49.04 -13.84 2.05
N GLY A 501 49.83 -14.28 3.05
CA GLY A 501 49.96 -13.65 4.36
C GLY A 501 49.04 -14.23 5.45
N PHE A 502 48.36 -15.35 5.18
CA PHE A 502 47.38 -15.94 6.11
C PHE A 502 47.79 -17.35 6.54
N ALA A 503 48.80 -17.45 7.40
CA ALA A 503 49.33 -18.73 7.91
C ALA A 503 48.37 -19.49 8.84
N GLY A 504 47.30 -18.85 9.31
CA GLY A 504 46.26 -19.47 10.14
C GLY A 504 45.26 -20.34 9.39
N PHE A 505 45.39 -20.44 8.06
CA PHE A 505 44.64 -21.37 7.21
C PHE A 505 45.48 -22.57 6.80
N ALA A 506 44.81 -23.69 6.50
CA ALA A 506 45.45 -24.89 5.99
C ALA A 506 46.16 -24.63 4.64
N VAL A 507 47.27 -25.33 4.39
CA VAL A 507 48.03 -25.22 3.13
C VAL A 507 47.18 -25.56 1.89
N GLY A 508 46.23 -26.48 2.05
CA GLY A 508 45.31 -26.93 1.01
C GLY A 508 43.95 -26.23 1.01
N ASN A 509 43.82 -25.06 1.66
CA ASN A 509 42.54 -24.35 1.73
C ASN A 509 42.03 -23.96 0.33
N THR A 510 40.76 -24.20 0.06
CA THR A 510 40.05 -23.94 -1.20
C THR A 510 38.86 -23.02 -0.95
N ALA A 511 38.28 -22.47 -2.01
CA ALA A 511 37.21 -21.48 -1.89
C ALA A 511 36.24 -21.53 -3.07
N ALA A 512 35.16 -20.76 -3.02
CA ALA A 512 34.19 -20.64 -4.11
C ALA A 512 34.46 -19.40 -4.97
N GLN A 513 34.57 -19.56 -6.29
CA GLN A 513 34.74 -18.47 -7.24
C GLN A 513 33.47 -18.24 -8.06
N PHE A 514 33.09 -16.97 -8.13
CA PHE A 514 31.88 -16.45 -8.77
C PHE A 514 32.26 -15.57 -9.97
N SER A 515 31.37 -15.51 -10.96
CA SER A 515 31.56 -14.75 -12.19
C SER A 515 30.31 -13.93 -12.52
N ASN A 516 30.50 -12.75 -13.11
CA ASN A 516 29.42 -11.87 -13.53
C ASN A 516 29.71 -11.30 -14.94
N PRO A 517 28.73 -11.36 -15.87
CA PRO A 517 27.37 -11.89 -15.67
C PRO A 517 27.33 -13.40 -15.94
N SER A 518 26.84 -14.20 -14.99
CA SER A 518 26.69 -15.66 -15.18
C SER A 518 25.48 -16.20 -14.41
N PRO A 519 24.42 -16.66 -15.10
CA PRO A 519 23.32 -17.35 -14.44
C PRO A 519 23.85 -18.54 -13.63
N GLY A 520 23.44 -18.64 -12.37
CA GLY A 520 23.88 -19.71 -11.47
C GLY A 520 25.21 -19.47 -10.77
N ALA A 521 25.85 -18.30 -10.90
CA ALA A 521 27.03 -17.95 -10.10
C ALA A 521 26.61 -17.53 -8.68
N LYS A 522 26.02 -18.48 -7.94
CA LYS A 522 25.51 -18.29 -6.59
C LYS A 522 25.42 -19.62 -5.84
N ILE A 523 25.51 -19.57 -4.52
CA ILE A 523 25.16 -20.70 -3.65
C ILE A 523 23.81 -20.39 -3.00
N ASN A 524 22.82 -21.26 -3.19
CA ASN A 524 21.49 -21.10 -2.57
C ASN A 524 21.49 -21.73 -1.19
N VAL A 525 21.34 -20.91 -0.15
CA VAL A 525 21.41 -21.33 1.25
C VAL A 525 20.02 -21.48 1.85
N MET A 526 19.85 -22.52 2.68
CA MET A 526 18.64 -22.73 3.47
C MET A 526 18.34 -21.51 4.37
N PRO A 527 17.07 -21.14 4.57
CA PRO A 527 16.72 -20.05 5.49
C PRO A 527 17.28 -20.23 6.90
N TRP A 528 18.01 -19.23 7.39
CA TRP A 528 18.58 -19.25 8.74
C TRP A 528 17.53 -19.05 9.84
N ASN A 529 16.43 -18.35 9.53
CA ASN A 529 15.35 -18.03 10.47
C ASN A 529 15.85 -17.27 11.72
N LEU A 530 16.73 -16.29 11.54
CA LEU A 530 17.39 -15.55 12.63
C LEU A 530 16.42 -14.69 13.46
N ASN A 531 15.40 -14.10 12.84
CA ASN A 531 14.36 -13.29 13.50
C ASN A 531 14.90 -12.20 14.45
N THR A 532 15.85 -11.39 13.97
CA THR A 532 16.60 -10.45 14.80
C THR A 532 17.03 -9.21 13.99
N ASN A 533 17.41 -8.15 14.70
CA ASN A 533 18.09 -6.96 14.19
C ASN A 533 19.51 -6.81 14.76
N THR A 534 20.06 -7.90 15.30
CA THR A 534 21.41 -7.94 15.86
C THR A 534 22.17 -9.13 15.24
N VAL A 535 22.99 -8.86 14.23
CA VAL A 535 23.64 -9.90 13.39
C VAL A 535 25.06 -9.49 13.03
N THR A 536 25.97 -10.46 12.94
CA THR A 536 27.24 -10.29 12.20
C THR A 536 27.26 -11.26 11.01
N ILE A 537 27.47 -10.72 9.81
CA ILE A 537 27.68 -11.50 8.57
C ILE A 537 29.10 -11.21 8.10
N MET A 538 29.94 -12.24 8.00
CA MET A 538 31.33 -12.08 7.56
C MET A 538 31.73 -13.10 6.51
N ALA A 539 32.71 -12.73 5.69
CA ALA A 539 33.31 -13.58 4.67
C ALA A 539 34.74 -13.13 4.38
N TRP A 540 35.60 -14.06 3.95
CA TRP A 540 36.82 -13.71 3.22
C TRP A 540 36.47 -13.50 1.76
N ILE A 541 36.93 -12.40 1.19
CA ILE A 541 36.71 -12.09 -0.23
C ILE A 541 38.03 -11.75 -0.92
N ASN A 542 38.13 -12.13 -2.19
CA ASN A 542 39.18 -11.72 -3.09
C ASN A 542 38.56 -11.30 -4.44
N PRO A 543 38.17 -10.02 -4.57
CA PRO A 543 37.61 -9.50 -5.82
C PRO A 543 38.67 -9.53 -6.93
N ASN A 544 38.36 -10.12 -8.08
CA ASN A 544 39.31 -10.18 -9.21
C ASN A 544 39.09 -9.07 -10.25
N ASP A 545 37.97 -8.36 -10.16
CA ASP A 545 37.58 -7.24 -11.01
C ASP A 545 36.73 -6.24 -10.20
N VAL A 546 36.50 -5.07 -10.77
CA VAL A 546 35.63 -4.05 -10.17
C VAL A 546 34.20 -4.57 -10.11
N GLN A 547 33.62 -4.49 -8.91
CA GLN A 547 32.26 -4.96 -8.65
C GLN A 547 31.22 -4.00 -9.23
N ALA A 548 30.19 -4.55 -9.85
CA ALA A 548 29.06 -3.77 -10.31
C ALA A 548 28.19 -3.34 -9.13
N GLN A 549 27.35 -2.33 -9.37
CA GLN A 549 26.33 -1.94 -8.41
C GLN A 549 25.36 -3.10 -8.16
N ASN A 550 24.99 -3.28 -6.89
CA ASN A 550 24.10 -4.32 -6.36
C ASN A 550 24.68 -5.74 -6.38
N ASN A 551 25.99 -5.91 -6.57
CA ASN A 551 26.59 -7.24 -6.42
C ASN A 551 26.41 -7.76 -4.99
N GLY A 552 25.76 -8.91 -4.83
CA GLY A 552 25.56 -9.55 -3.53
C GLY A 552 26.80 -10.32 -3.08
N LEU A 553 27.14 -10.26 -1.79
CA LEU A 553 28.19 -11.10 -1.19
C LEU A 553 27.57 -12.22 -0.35
N VAL A 554 26.80 -11.83 0.67
CA VAL A 554 26.01 -12.74 1.49
C VAL A 554 24.68 -12.02 1.73
N TYR A 555 23.67 -12.40 0.96
CA TYR A 555 22.51 -11.57 0.71
C TYR A 555 21.21 -12.38 0.66
N CYS A 556 20.24 -12.03 1.49
CA CYS A 556 18.92 -12.64 1.47
C CYS A 556 17.96 -11.73 0.71
N ARG A 557 17.33 -12.28 -0.32
CA ARG A 557 16.17 -11.69 -1.00
C ARG A 557 15.13 -12.78 -1.21
N GLY A 558 14.51 -13.19 -0.13
CA GLY A 558 13.54 -14.28 -0.12
C GLY A 558 12.58 -14.16 1.07
N GLY A 559 11.36 -14.66 0.88
CA GLY A 559 10.29 -14.43 1.86
C GLY A 559 9.96 -12.94 1.95
N SER A 560 9.88 -12.41 3.16
CA SER A 560 9.78 -10.98 3.47
C SER A 560 11.14 -10.32 3.79
N THR A 561 12.24 -11.07 3.79
CA THR A 561 13.57 -10.55 4.08
C THR A 561 14.27 -10.03 2.82
N VAL A 562 14.77 -8.79 2.92
CA VAL A 562 15.71 -8.18 1.96
C VAL A 562 16.84 -7.57 2.75
N ALA A 563 17.87 -8.35 3.03
CA ALA A 563 18.94 -7.95 3.93
C ALA A 563 20.26 -8.67 3.63
N GLY A 564 21.38 -7.98 3.83
CA GLY A 564 22.71 -8.60 3.74
C GLY A 564 23.79 -7.64 3.29
N LEU A 565 25.00 -8.20 3.11
CA LEU A 565 26.20 -7.50 2.67
C LEU A 565 26.30 -7.54 1.13
N SER A 566 26.56 -6.40 0.52
CA SER A 566 26.61 -6.23 -0.94
C SER A 566 27.47 -5.04 -1.37
N TYR A 567 27.38 -4.64 -2.63
CA TYR A 567 27.95 -3.41 -3.19
C TYR A 567 26.83 -2.45 -3.65
N ASN A 568 26.87 -1.14 -3.35
CA ASN A 568 25.83 -0.18 -3.78
C ASN A 568 26.26 0.74 -4.93
N THR A 569 27.55 1.05 -5.00
CA THR A 569 28.20 1.85 -6.05
C THR A 569 29.32 0.98 -6.59
N VAL A 570 29.74 1.23 -7.83
CA VAL A 570 30.81 0.47 -8.48
C VAL A 570 32.02 0.33 -7.54
N GLY A 571 32.31 -0.90 -7.11
CA GLY A 571 33.40 -1.26 -6.21
C GLY A 571 33.23 -0.96 -4.71
N VAL A 572 32.17 -0.27 -4.28
CA VAL A 572 31.99 0.17 -2.88
C VAL A 572 31.04 -0.74 -2.10
N LEU A 573 31.49 -1.24 -0.95
CA LEU A 573 30.67 -2.07 -0.06
C LEU A 573 29.47 -1.29 0.49
N THR A 574 28.38 -2.00 0.72
CA THR A 574 27.14 -1.50 1.32
C THR A 574 26.45 -2.62 2.09
N TYR A 575 25.31 -2.30 2.69
CA TYR A 575 24.36 -3.31 3.12
C TYR A 575 22.94 -2.90 2.70
N ASN A 576 22.04 -3.87 2.63
CA ASN A 576 20.61 -3.61 2.59
C ASN A 576 19.98 -4.17 3.86
N TRP A 577 18.92 -3.54 4.34
CA TRP A 577 18.09 -4.06 5.42
C TRP A 577 16.63 -3.66 5.18
N ASN A 578 15.73 -4.63 5.22
CA ASN A 578 14.29 -4.45 5.00
C ASN A 578 13.91 -3.77 3.66
N ASN A 579 14.81 -3.78 2.67
CA ASN A 579 14.67 -3.04 1.40
C ASN A 579 14.46 -1.52 1.57
N GLU A 580 14.90 -0.93 2.68
CA GLU A 580 14.68 0.48 2.98
C GLU A 580 15.72 1.37 2.30
N GLN A 581 15.26 2.42 1.61
CA GLN A 581 16.14 3.33 0.86
C GLN A 581 17.37 3.80 1.63
N PRO A 582 17.24 4.31 2.87
CA PRO A 582 18.39 4.77 3.62
C PRO A 582 19.47 3.70 3.80
N THR A 583 19.12 2.41 3.79
CA THR A 583 20.07 1.32 3.95
C THR A 583 20.75 0.98 2.62
N TRP A 584 19.99 0.69 1.56
CA TRP A 584 20.58 0.28 0.28
C TRP A 584 21.22 1.41 -0.51
N SER A 585 20.87 2.67 -0.25
CA SER A 585 21.57 3.83 -0.82
C SER A 585 22.77 4.28 -0.01
N TRP A 586 22.96 3.76 1.21
CA TRP A 586 24.10 4.15 2.04
C TRP A 586 25.41 3.59 1.47
N SER A 587 26.36 4.49 1.20
CA SER A 587 27.68 4.14 0.67
C SER A 587 28.71 4.14 1.79
N SER A 588 29.35 3.00 2.02
CA SER A 588 30.36 2.90 3.07
C SER A 588 31.63 3.68 2.73
N GLY A 589 31.90 3.91 1.44
CA GLY A 589 33.18 4.40 0.94
C GLY A 589 34.30 3.35 0.95
N LEU A 590 34.04 2.13 1.40
CA LEU A 590 35.03 1.06 1.52
C LEU A 590 35.14 0.26 0.22
N THR A 591 36.34 0.22 -0.35
CA THR A 591 36.67 -0.51 -1.57
C THR A 591 37.73 -1.57 -1.29
N PRO A 592 37.33 -2.84 -1.06
CA PRO A 592 38.29 -3.93 -0.92
C PRO A 592 39.24 -4.01 -2.13
N PRO A 593 40.54 -4.18 -1.92
CA PRO A 593 41.53 -4.21 -2.99
C PRO A 593 41.34 -5.41 -3.92
N LEU A 594 41.62 -5.22 -5.21
CA LEU A 594 41.55 -6.29 -6.20
C LEU A 594 42.71 -7.27 -6.02
N ASN A 595 42.45 -8.56 -6.28
CA ASN A 595 43.42 -9.65 -6.24
C ASN A 595 44.12 -9.81 -4.87
N GLN A 596 43.44 -9.40 -3.80
CA GLN A 596 43.93 -9.48 -2.43
C GLN A 596 42.82 -9.93 -1.49
N TRP A 597 43.13 -10.92 -0.65
CA TRP A 597 42.21 -11.40 0.37
C TRP A 597 41.94 -10.33 1.43
N SER A 598 40.66 -10.10 1.70
CA SER A 598 40.16 -9.23 2.77
C SER A 598 39.09 -9.96 3.58
N LEU A 599 39.18 -9.89 4.91
CA LEU A 599 38.06 -10.27 5.77
C LEU A 599 37.09 -9.08 5.81
N VAL A 600 35.87 -9.29 5.35
CA VAL A 600 34.79 -8.29 5.40
C VAL A 600 33.73 -8.74 6.39
N ALA A 601 33.23 -7.81 7.21
CA ALA A 601 32.18 -8.09 8.20
C ALA A 601 31.16 -6.96 8.25
N LEU A 602 29.89 -7.30 8.06
CA LEU A 602 28.74 -6.45 8.36
C LEU A 602 28.26 -6.77 9.78
N VAL A 603 28.29 -5.79 10.67
CA VAL A 603 27.78 -5.87 12.05
C VAL A 603 26.55 -4.97 12.16
N VAL A 604 25.38 -5.57 12.40
CA VAL A 604 24.10 -4.86 12.59
C VAL A 604 23.69 -4.95 14.05
N THR A 605 23.21 -3.83 14.57
CA THR A 605 22.58 -3.64 15.88
C THR A 605 21.24 -2.92 15.67
N PRO A 606 20.36 -2.79 16.68
CA PRO A 606 19.08 -2.10 16.51
C PRO A 606 19.19 -0.64 16.03
N THR A 607 20.35 0.02 16.22
CA THR A 607 20.54 1.45 15.93
C THR A 607 21.73 1.76 15.01
N ASN A 608 22.53 0.77 14.62
CA ASN A 608 23.72 0.97 13.80
C ASN A 608 24.03 -0.25 12.95
N ALA A 609 24.55 -0.01 11.74
CA ALA A 609 25.27 -1.00 10.95
C ALA A 609 26.71 -0.53 10.71
N THR A 610 27.68 -1.42 10.89
CA THR A 610 29.10 -1.12 10.64
C THR A 610 29.68 -2.17 9.72
N ILE A 611 30.37 -1.74 8.66
CA ILE A 611 31.16 -2.60 7.79
C ILE A 611 32.63 -2.45 8.16
N TYR A 612 33.31 -3.57 8.43
CA TYR A 612 34.75 -3.66 8.65
C TYR A 612 35.44 -4.37 7.49
N VAL A 613 36.63 -3.91 7.12
CA VAL A 613 37.52 -4.55 6.14
C VAL A 613 38.91 -4.69 6.77
N PHE A 614 39.39 -5.92 6.90
CA PHE A 614 40.75 -6.23 7.33
C PHE A 614 41.52 -6.89 6.20
N ASN A 615 42.70 -6.38 5.89
CA ASN A 615 43.61 -6.99 4.92
C ASN A 615 45.07 -6.64 5.26
N THR A 616 46.01 -7.15 4.47
CA THR A 616 47.45 -6.94 4.72
C THR A 616 47.90 -5.48 4.56
N THR A 617 47.05 -4.58 4.06
CA THR A 617 47.31 -3.14 3.99
C THR A 617 46.74 -2.35 5.17
N GLY A 618 45.78 -2.90 5.93
CA GLY A 618 45.20 -2.18 7.06
C GLY A 618 43.82 -2.66 7.51
N LEU A 619 43.28 -1.89 8.46
CA LEU A 619 41.89 -1.94 8.90
C LEU A 619 41.18 -0.66 8.46
N SER A 620 40.04 -0.81 7.79
CA SER A 620 39.11 0.29 7.51
C SER A 620 37.69 -0.09 7.93
N SER A 621 36.89 0.92 8.29
CA SER A 621 35.51 0.71 8.70
C SER A 621 34.63 1.91 8.41
N SER A 622 33.33 1.66 8.28
CA SER A 622 32.32 2.70 8.06
C SER A 622 31.04 2.32 8.77
N SER A 623 30.44 3.29 9.48
CA SER A 623 29.23 3.08 10.28
C SER A 623 28.07 3.91 9.76
N HIS A 624 26.88 3.32 9.81
CA HIS A 624 25.60 3.93 9.48
C HIS A 624 24.70 3.87 10.71
N THR A 625 24.43 5.03 11.32
CA THR A 625 23.43 5.13 12.39
C THR A 625 22.04 5.12 11.77
N TYR A 626 21.32 4.03 11.99
CA TYR A 626 20.01 3.78 11.41
C TYR A 626 19.24 2.81 12.30
N THR A 627 17.92 2.95 12.40
CA THR A 627 17.11 2.01 13.21
C THR A 627 16.74 0.79 12.38
N HIS A 628 17.17 -0.39 12.80
CA HIS A 628 16.95 -1.64 12.07
C HIS A 628 15.78 -2.41 12.65
N VAL A 629 14.79 -2.74 11.81
CA VAL A 629 13.72 -3.68 12.16
C VAL A 629 14.25 -5.11 12.22
N ASN A 630 13.56 -6.01 12.91
CA ASN A 630 13.90 -7.43 12.87
C ASN A 630 13.77 -7.97 11.43
N GLN A 631 14.75 -8.76 10.99
CA GLN A 631 14.68 -9.50 9.74
C GLN A 631 14.63 -10.99 10.04
N GLY A 632 13.74 -11.70 9.36
CA GLY A 632 13.50 -13.12 9.62
C GLY A 632 14.59 -14.01 9.06
N PHE A 633 15.21 -13.66 7.92
CA PHE A 633 16.04 -14.58 7.12
C PHE A 633 15.34 -15.92 6.86
N GLU A 634 14.04 -15.85 6.58
CA GLU A 634 13.09 -16.95 6.43
C GLU A 634 12.96 -17.43 4.97
N GLY A 635 13.52 -16.68 4.02
CA GLY A 635 13.67 -17.11 2.64
C GLY A 635 15.11 -17.46 2.26
N THR A 636 15.31 -17.82 1.00
CA THR A 636 16.62 -18.20 0.47
C THR A 636 17.63 -17.07 0.65
N THR A 637 18.76 -17.41 1.24
CA THR A 637 19.94 -16.53 1.28
C THR A 637 20.93 -16.98 0.23
N LEU A 638 21.65 -16.04 -0.38
CA LEU A 638 22.60 -16.30 -1.45
C LEU A 638 24.00 -15.94 -0.98
N ILE A 639 24.96 -16.80 -1.27
CA ILE A 639 26.39 -16.43 -1.24
C ILE A 639 26.81 -16.15 -2.68
N GLY A 640 27.37 -14.96 -2.91
CA GLY A 640 27.92 -14.50 -4.18
C GLY A 640 26.93 -13.83 -5.14
N ASP A 641 25.67 -13.57 -4.77
CA ASP A 641 24.70 -12.95 -5.67
C ASP A 641 23.56 -12.19 -4.95
N ASP A 642 22.93 -11.24 -5.68
CA ASP A 642 21.60 -10.68 -5.37
C ASP A 642 20.66 -10.93 -6.57
N SER A 643 19.89 -12.03 -6.55
CA SER A 643 19.02 -12.46 -7.66
C SER A 643 17.78 -11.57 -7.93
N PHE A 644 17.77 -10.28 -7.57
CA PHE A 644 16.68 -9.35 -7.95
C PHE A 644 16.48 -9.27 -9.47
N ASP A 645 17.55 -9.51 -10.23
CA ASP A 645 17.51 -9.55 -11.69
C ASP A 645 16.77 -10.79 -12.24
N GLY A 646 16.22 -11.67 -11.41
CA GLY A 646 15.64 -12.94 -11.84
C GLY A 646 16.65 -14.09 -11.89
N GLY A 647 17.87 -13.87 -11.38
CA GLY A 647 18.93 -14.86 -11.33
C GLY A 647 19.77 -14.94 -12.61
N TYR A 648 19.74 -13.89 -13.45
CA TYR A 648 20.59 -13.80 -14.64
C TYR A 648 22.07 -13.56 -14.31
N GLY A 649 22.40 -13.29 -13.03
CA GLY A 649 23.77 -13.20 -12.54
C GLY A 649 24.45 -11.86 -12.84
N THR A 650 23.69 -10.83 -13.22
CA THR A 650 24.20 -9.46 -13.42
C THR A 650 24.56 -8.77 -12.10
N ARG A 651 24.06 -9.32 -10.99
CA ARG A 651 24.34 -8.93 -9.61
C ARG A 651 25.19 -9.96 -8.85
N ALA A 652 25.85 -10.86 -9.59
CA ALA A 652 26.77 -11.81 -9.00
C ALA A 652 28.11 -11.15 -8.67
N PHE A 653 28.78 -11.62 -7.63
CA PHE A 653 30.12 -11.22 -7.27
C PHE A 653 31.14 -11.66 -8.33
N LYS A 654 32.15 -10.82 -8.60
CA LYS A 654 33.30 -11.17 -9.46
C LYS A 654 34.52 -11.43 -8.59
N GLY A 655 34.79 -12.69 -8.29
CA GLY A 655 35.93 -13.04 -7.45
C GLY A 655 35.67 -14.28 -6.61
N THR A 656 36.52 -14.46 -5.61
CA THR A 656 36.50 -15.64 -4.74
C THR A 656 35.98 -15.27 -3.36
N ILE A 657 35.10 -16.11 -2.78
CA ILE A 657 34.60 -16.01 -1.41
C ILE A 657 35.00 -17.29 -0.66
N ASP A 658 35.44 -17.11 0.58
CA ASP A 658 35.78 -18.20 1.49
C ASP A 658 35.26 -17.93 2.91
N ASP A 659 35.17 -18.97 3.73
CA ASP A 659 34.96 -18.88 5.18
C ASP A 659 33.81 -17.94 5.61
N VAL A 660 32.62 -18.15 5.05
CA VAL A 660 31.42 -17.37 5.39
C VAL A 660 30.91 -17.79 6.76
N ALA A 661 30.81 -16.84 7.70
CA ALA A 661 30.27 -17.09 9.03
C ALA A 661 29.17 -16.08 9.40
N VAL A 662 28.13 -16.58 10.06
CA VAL A 662 26.96 -15.78 10.46
C VAL A 662 26.74 -15.94 11.94
N PHE A 663 26.50 -14.83 12.63
CA PHE A 663 26.29 -14.80 14.07
C PHE A 663 24.99 -14.07 14.39
N ASN A 664 24.22 -14.57 15.35
CA ASN A 664 23.06 -13.87 15.91
C ASN A 664 23.48 -12.94 17.08
N GLN A 665 24.61 -12.25 16.89
CA GLN A 665 25.22 -11.30 17.82
C GLN A 665 25.99 -10.24 17.01
N ALA A 666 26.12 -9.04 17.57
CA ALA A 666 26.98 -7.99 17.04
C ALA A 666 28.38 -8.13 17.60
N LEU A 667 29.32 -8.65 16.80
CA LEU A 667 30.72 -8.77 17.19
C LEU A 667 31.37 -7.39 17.27
N SER A 668 32.17 -7.16 18.30
CA SER A 668 32.98 -5.95 18.41
C SER A 668 34.13 -5.97 17.41
N GLN A 669 34.68 -4.80 17.12
CA GLN A 669 35.91 -4.69 16.33
C GLN A 669 37.07 -5.49 16.93
N SER A 670 37.19 -5.55 18.26
CA SER A 670 38.25 -6.34 18.92
C SER A 670 38.07 -7.85 18.73
N GLN A 671 36.83 -8.33 18.71
CA GLN A 671 36.52 -9.74 18.39
C GLN A 671 36.85 -10.03 16.92
N LEU A 672 36.46 -9.15 15.98
CA LEU A 672 36.80 -9.30 14.56
C LEU A 672 38.31 -9.24 14.32
N LEU A 673 39.02 -8.34 15.01
CA LEU A 673 40.48 -8.26 14.95
C LEU A 673 41.14 -9.52 15.50
N ALA A 674 40.60 -10.13 16.56
CA ALA A 674 41.10 -11.41 17.07
C ALA A 674 40.94 -12.55 16.04
N LEU A 675 39.81 -12.58 15.32
CA LEU A 675 39.62 -13.52 14.20
C LEU A 675 40.63 -13.26 13.07
N TYR A 676 40.80 -12.00 12.65
CA TYR A 676 41.81 -11.65 11.64
C TYR A 676 43.25 -11.97 12.10
N SER A 677 43.54 -11.78 13.38
CA SER A 677 44.84 -12.11 13.98
C SER A 677 45.11 -13.61 13.97
N ALA A 678 44.08 -14.43 14.21
CA ALA A 678 44.19 -15.88 14.09
C ALA A 678 44.53 -16.32 12.65
N ALA A 679 44.09 -15.58 11.63
CA ALA A 679 44.46 -15.83 10.23
C ALA A 679 45.86 -15.32 9.85
N SER A 680 46.18 -14.08 10.22
CA SER A 680 47.33 -13.33 9.68
C SER A 680 48.53 -13.20 10.62
N GLY A 681 48.34 -13.43 11.91
CA GLY A 681 49.30 -13.06 12.97
C GLY A 681 49.35 -11.57 13.30
N THR A 682 48.58 -10.72 12.62
CA THR A 682 48.54 -9.27 12.89
C THR A 682 47.61 -8.97 14.05
N SER A 683 48.12 -8.36 15.12
CA SER A 683 47.35 -8.09 16.35
C SER A 683 46.90 -6.63 16.51
N SER A 684 47.44 -5.70 15.71
CA SER A 684 47.04 -4.28 15.75
C SER A 684 47.37 -3.53 14.46
N PHE A 685 46.58 -2.50 14.15
CA PHE A 685 46.79 -1.58 13.03
C PHE A 685 46.98 -0.14 13.53
N PRO A 686 47.96 0.63 13.04
CA PRO A 686 48.11 2.05 13.35
C PRO A 686 46.91 2.85 12.81
N PRO A 687 46.62 4.05 13.35
CA PRO A 687 45.52 4.87 12.87
C PRO A 687 45.80 5.40 11.46
N SER A 688 44.73 5.52 10.66
CA SER A 688 44.71 6.20 9.37
C SER A 688 43.48 7.10 9.33
N VAL A 689 43.65 8.37 8.89
CA VAL A 689 42.51 9.28 8.73
C VAL A 689 41.83 8.94 7.40
N ALA A 690 40.69 8.25 7.50
CA ALA A 690 39.90 7.81 6.35
C ALA A 690 39.12 8.96 5.70
N VAL A 691 38.70 9.95 6.51
CA VAL A 691 38.02 11.16 6.04
C VAL A 691 38.72 12.38 6.65
N PRO A 692 39.52 13.13 5.87
CA PRO A 692 40.17 14.35 6.37
C PRO A 692 39.13 15.49 6.52
N PRO A 693 39.38 16.46 7.42
CA PRO A 693 38.54 17.65 7.52
C PRO A 693 38.63 18.49 6.25
N VAL A 694 37.54 19.22 5.96
CA VAL A 694 37.39 20.00 4.72
C VAL A 694 37.42 21.49 5.04
N SER A 695 38.13 22.27 4.21
CA SER A 695 38.15 23.75 4.29
C SER A 695 36.76 24.35 4.10
N THR A 696 36.46 25.42 4.82
CA THR A 696 35.14 26.07 4.77
C THR A 696 35.22 27.59 4.86
N SER A 697 34.20 28.27 4.34
CA SER A 697 34.06 29.72 4.37
C SER A 697 32.75 30.09 5.04
N LEU A 698 32.80 30.79 6.17
CA LEU A 698 31.63 31.13 6.99
C LEU A 698 31.67 32.60 7.43
N TYR A 699 30.51 33.19 7.72
CA TYR A 699 30.42 34.55 8.25
C TYR A 699 30.73 34.61 9.75
N GLN A 700 31.20 35.77 10.21
CA GLN A 700 31.41 36.07 11.63
C GLN A 700 30.15 35.76 12.45
N GLY A 701 30.32 35.17 13.63
CA GLY A 701 29.24 34.74 14.53
C GLY A 701 28.62 33.39 14.19
N GLN A 702 28.89 32.80 13.01
CA GLN A 702 28.45 31.44 12.69
C GLN A 702 29.23 30.38 13.47
N THR A 703 28.93 29.10 13.24
CA THR A 703 29.61 27.97 13.85
C THR A 703 30.26 27.12 12.76
N ALA A 704 31.56 26.85 12.86
CA ALA A 704 32.25 25.89 12.00
C ALA A 704 32.24 24.49 12.65
N GLN A 705 32.14 23.45 11.82
CA GLN A 705 32.39 22.08 12.24
C GLN A 705 33.40 21.41 11.30
N PHE A 706 34.42 20.79 11.89
CA PHE A 706 35.42 19.99 11.18
C PHE A 706 35.32 18.55 11.66
N THR A 707 35.27 17.60 10.74
CA THR A 707 35.20 16.17 11.06
C THR A 707 36.41 15.46 10.48
N GLY A 708 37.11 14.69 11.30
CA GLY A 708 38.23 13.84 10.91
C GLY A 708 37.99 12.41 11.39
N LEU A 709 37.49 11.54 10.51
CA LEU A 709 37.24 10.14 10.86
C LEU A 709 38.48 9.31 10.59
N ALA A 710 38.80 8.42 11.52
CA ALA A 710 39.97 7.55 11.43
C ALA A 710 39.58 6.10 11.64
N ALA A 711 40.37 5.20 11.04
CA ALA A 711 40.31 3.77 11.24
C ALA A 711 41.64 3.27 11.81
N GLY A 712 41.59 2.18 12.57
CA GLY A 712 42.75 1.59 13.23
C GLY A 712 42.31 0.75 14.43
N SER A 713 43.24 0.09 15.12
CA SER A 713 42.90 -0.64 16.34
C SER A 713 42.43 0.31 17.44
N GLU A 714 41.29 -0.01 18.05
CA GLU A 714 40.74 0.71 19.21
C GLU A 714 41.57 0.44 20.49
N PRO A 715 41.61 1.39 21.46
CA PRO A 715 40.95 2.69 21.45
C PRO A 715 41.69 3.73 20.59
N LEU A 716 40.95 4.50 19.79
CA LEU A 716 41.46 5.69 19.10
C LEU A 716 41.35 6.94 20.01
N THR A 717 42.44 7.70 20.11
CA THR A 717 42.45 9.01 20.79
C THR A 717 42.64 10.13 19.77
N TYR A 718 41.80 11.17 19.83
CA TYR A 718 41.84 12.32 18.93
C TYR A 718 42.42 13.54 19.65
N GLN A 719 43.14 14.39 18.90
CA GLN A 719 43.60 15.70 19.36
C GLN A 719 43.58 16.68 18.18
N TRP A 720 42.65 17.64 18.22
CA TRP A 720 42.60 18.73 17.25
C TRP A 720 43.70 19.76 17.52
N GLN A 721 44.26 20.30 16.45
CA GLN A 721 45.29 21.32 16.47
C GLN A 721 44.95 22.42 15.45
N ALA A 722 45.35 23.66 15.74
CA ALA A 722 45.23 24.79 14.80
C ALA A 722 46.54 25.54 14.64
N GLY A 723 46.72 26.17 13.49
CA GLY A 723 47.90 26.97 13.14
C GLY A 723 47.56 28.05 12.12
N ALA A 724 48.45 29.04 11.97
CA ALA A 724 48.28 30.06 10.93
C ALA A 724 48.23 29.40 9.54
N VAL A 725 47.37 29.93 8.66
CA VAL A 725 47.14 29.36 7.32
C VAL A 725 48.46 29.19 6.57
N GLY A 726 48.74 27.97 6.10
CA GLY A 726 49.95 27.62 5.36
C GLY A 726 51.24 27.55 6.20
N SER A 727 51.17 27.68 7.54
CA SER A 727 52.37 27.68 8.40
C SER A 727 53.03 26.31 8.54
N GLY A 728 52.27 25.22 8.39
CA GLY A 728 52.72 23.86 8.69
C GLY A 728 53.04 23.60 10.17
N VAL A 729 52.73 24.54 11.06
CA VAL A 729 52.98 24.46 12.51
C VAL A 729 51.64 24.57 13.24
N TYR A 730 51.29 23.54 14.01
CA TYR A 730 49.99 23.42 14.68
C TYR A 730 50.15 23.30 16.19
N THR A 731 49.18 23.82 16.94
CA THR A 731 49.13 23.78 18.41
C THR A 731 47.83 23.16 18.89
N ASN A 732 47.87 22.40 19.99
CA ASN A 732 46.70 21.70 20.51
C ASN A 732 45.56 22.67 20.87
N ILE A 733 44.36 22.34 20.42
CA ILE A 733 43.12 22.99 20.81
C ILE A 733 42.60 22.29 22.07
N VAL A 734 42.14 23.07 23.03
CA VAL A 734 41.48 22.59 24.26
C VAL A 734 40.03 23.03 24.26
N ASP A 735 39.15 22.18 24.79
CA ASP A 735 37.74 22.54 24.94
C ASP A 735 37.58 23.72 25.92
N GLY A 736 36.76 24.69 25.53
CA GLY A 736 36.55 25.93 26.27
C GLY A 736 36.42 27.15 25.34
N GLY A 737 35.65 28.15 25.78
CA GLY A 737 35.38 29.34 24.96
C GLY A 737 34.58 28.98 23.71
N GLN A 738 35.18 29.23 22.53
CA GLN A 738 34.57 28.95 21.21
C GLN A 738 34.72 27.49 20.76
N PHE A 739 35.61 26.69 21.39
CA PHE A 739 35.94 25.34 20.94
C PHE A 739 35.27 24.25 21.78
N SER A 740 34.76 23.23 21.11
CA SER A 740 34.28 21.99 21.74
C SER A 740 34.53 20.77 20.85
N GLY A 741 34.78 19.61 21.46
CA GLY A 741 35.07 18.37 20.74
C GLY A 741 36.52 18.20 20.32
N SER A 742 37.46 18.92 20.95
CA SER A 742 38.89 18.91 20.60
C SER A 742 39.58 17.55 20.78
N SER A 743 38.94 16.63 21.52
CA SER A 743 39.37 15.25 21.72
C SER A 743 38.44 14.21 21.08
N SER A 744 37.60 14.64 20.13
CA SER A 744 36.62 13.80 19.46
C SER A 744 36.81 13.80 17.94
N PRO A 745 36.11 12.93 17.18
CA PRO A 745 36.15 12.93 15.72
C PRO A 745 35.63 14.24 15.07
N THR A 746 34.89 15.07 15.81
CA THR A 746 34.33 16.33 15.31
C THR A 746 34.69 17.50 16.22
N LEU A 747 35.37 18.50 15.67
CA LEU A 747 35.60 19.80 16.33
C LEU A 747 34.50 20.78 15.93
N THR A 748 33.93 21.46 16.93
CA THR A 748 33.01 22.58 16.73
C THR A 748 33.67 23.88 17.19
N VAL A 749 33.62 24.90 16.34
CA VAL A 749 34.08 26.27 16.63
C VAL A 749 32.86 27.20 16.55
N SER A 750 32.27 27.53 17.71
CA SER A 750 31.06 28.35 17.80
C SER A 750 31.38 29.84 17.88
N GLY A 751 30.55 30.68 17.27
CA GLY A 751 30.65 32.14 17.41
C GLY A 751 31.92 32.68 16.76
N LEU A 752 32.15 32.33 15.49
CA LEU A 752 33.37 32.64 14.74
C LEU A 752 33.77 34.12 14.81
N ASP A 753 35.04 34.39 15.04
CA ASP A 753 35.66 35.71 14.92
C ASP A 753 36.98 35.65 14.12
N LEU A 754 37.49 36.79 13.66
CA LEU A 754 38.65 36.84 12.76
C LEU A 754 39.88 36.01 13.22
N PRO A 755 40.23 35.97 14.52
CA PRO A 755 41.29 35.08 15.03
C PRO A 755 41.09 33.58 14.75
N ASN A 756 39.87 33.11 14.52
CA ASN A 756 39.61 31.71 14.19
C ASN A 756 39.97 31.34 12.73
N ALA A 757 40.33 32.30 11.87
CA ALA A 757 40.72 32.06 10.47
C ALA A 757 42.10 31.38 10.36
N LEU A 758 42.11 30.06 10.58
CA LEU A 758 43.29 29.21 10.77
C LEU A 758 43.18 27.94 9.92
N ASP A 759 44.30 27.21 9.82
CA ASP A 759 44.32 25.82 9.37
C ASP A 759 44.09 24.88 10.56
N TYR A 760 43.19 23.91 10.41
CA TYR A 760 42.82 22.91 11.40
C TYR A 760 43.25 21.51 10.95
N VAL A 761 43.89 20.77 11.86
CA VAL A 761 44.26 19.35 11.67
C VAL A 761 43.85 18.54 12.89
N VAL A 762 43.67 17.23 12.71
CA VAL A 762 43.47 16.29 13.81
C VAL A 762 44.59 15.24 13.82
N VAL A 763 45.14 15.00 15.00
CA VAL A 763 46.07 13.90 15.26
C VAL A 763 45.30 12.76 15.90
N VAL A 764 45.42 11.56 15.34
CA VAL A 764 44.78 10.35 15.86
C VAL A 764 45.85 9.34 16.25
N THR A 765 45.77 8.83 17.47
CA THR A 765 46.77 7.93 18.07
C THR A 765 46.11 6.67 18.61
N ASN A 766 46.81 5.54 18.52
CA ASN A 766 46.53 4.31 19.26
C ASN A 766 47.84 3.63 19.69
N SER A 767 47.77 2.41 20.22
CA SER A 767 48.96 1.66 20.67
C SER A 767 49.94 1.28 19.57
N ALA A 768 49.54 1.29 18.31
CA ALA A 768 50.36 0.92 17.15
C ALA A 768 51.00 2.13 16.45
N GLY A 769 50.56 3.36 16.74
CA GLY A 769 51.15 4.58 16.19
C GLY A 769 50.22 5.80 16.23
N ALA A 770 50.63 6.86 15.54
CA ALA A 770 49.86 8.09 15.39
C ALA A 770 49.88 8.59 13.93
N THR A 771 48.83 9.29 13.52
CA THR A 771 48.71 9.90 12.19
C THR A 771 48.08 11.29 12.31
N THR A 772 48.42 12.20 11.38
CA THR A 772 47.85 13.54 11.30
C THR A 772 47.04 13.68 10.02
N SER A 773 45.87 14.30 10.09
CA SER A 773 45.04 14.55 8.91
C SER A 773 45.77 15.43 7.87
N ALA A 774 45.69 15.03 6.60
CA ALA A 774 46.18 15.82 5.47
C ALA A 774 45.19 15.74 4.28
N PRO A 775 44.96 16.85 3.54
CA PRO A 775 45.45 18.21 3.80
C PRO A 775 44.81 18.85 5.05
N PRO A 776 45.37 19.95 5.59
CA PRO A 776 44.72 20.74 6.63
C PRO A 776 43.43 21.40 6.12
N ALA A 777 42.46 21.61 7.01
CA ALA A 777 41.23 22.33 6.71
C ALA A 777 41.37 23.82 7.02
N THR A 778 41.32 24.67 6.01
CA THR A 778 41.40 26.13 6.16
C THR A 778 40.02 26.73 6.45
N LEU A 779 39.90 27.51 7.53
CA LEU A 779 38.71 28.30 7.84
C LEU A 779 38.85 29.73 7.31
N THR A 780 38.00 30.13 6.37
CA THR A 780 37.89 31.52 5.91
C THR A 780 36.71 32.20 6.57
N ILE A 781 36.92 33.40 7.14
CA ILE A 781 35.87 34.14 7.85
C ILE A 781 35.47 35.39 7.08
N LEU A 782 34.18 35.47 6.74
CA LEU A 782 33.57 36.59 6.04
C LEU A 782 32.98 37.57 7.07
N ILE A 783 33.19 38.87 6.87
CA ILE A 783 32.68 39.92 7.76
C ILE A 783 31.17 40.14 7.56
N THR A 784 30.43 40.39 8.65
CA THR A 784 29.00 40.71 8.64
C THR A 784 28.76 42.22 8.45
N ASN A 785 27.61 42.57 7.87
CA ASN A 785 27.10 43.91 7.65
C ASN A 785 25.90 44.20 8.56
N THR A 786 25.43 45.45 8.57
CA THR A 786 24.26 45.88 9.35
C THR A 786 22.96 45.24 8.84
N ALA A 787 22.02 44.98 9.75
CA ALA A 787 20.69 44.47 9.43
C ALA A 787 19.87 45.44 8.56
N GLU A 788 19.04 44.88 7.68
CA GLU A 788 18.19 45.61 6.72
C GLU A 788 16.74 45.06 6.72
N ASN A 789 15.80 45.77 6.09
CA ASN A 789 14.52 45.19 5.68
C ASN A 789 14.62 44.74 4.22
N ILE A 790 14.56 43.43 3.98
CA ILE A 790 14.80 42.82 2.68
C ILE A 790 13.46 42.37 2.10
N ILE A 791 13.04 43.03 1.02
CA ILE A 791 11.73 42.80 0.42
C ILE A 791 11.82 41.93 -0.84
N ILE A 792 10.74 41.22 -1.15
CA ILE A 792 10.49 40.63 -2.46
C ILE A 792 9.21 41.21 -3.06
N THR A 793 9.31 41.69 -4.30
CA THR A 793 8.20 42.29 -5.07
C THR A 793 7.74 41.43 -6.24
N ASN A 794 8.48 40.36 -6.52
CA ASN A 794 8.36 39.60 -7.76
C ASN A 794 7.62 38.28 -7.54
N GLN A 795 7.11 37.72 -8.64
CA GLN A 795 6.55 36.38 -8.69
C GLN A 795 7.69 35.39 -8.96
N GLN A 796 8.12 34.61 -7.96
CA GLN A 796 9.11 33.56 -8.22
C GLN A 796 8.58 32.56 -9.28
N ALA A 797 9.46 31.85 -9.97
CA ALA A 797 9.09 30.73 -10.85
C ALA A 797 9.02 29.41 -10.06
N SER A 798 8.42 28.36 -10.61
CA SER A 798 8.27 27.05 -9.93
C SER A 798 9.60 26.41 -9.51
N GLY A 799 10.64 26.54 -10.34
CA GLY A 799 11.97 26.02 -10.06
C GLY A 799 12.80 26.81 -9.05
N LEU A 800 12.30 27.96 -8.57
CA LEU A 800 13.00 28.84 -7.64
C LEU A 800 12.39 28.76 -6.25
N ASP A 801 13.14 29.23 -5.25
CA ASP A 801 12.72 29.35 -3.85
C ASP A 801 13.42 30.54 -3.17
N TRP A 802 13.19 30.71 -1.88
CA TRP A 802 13.76 31.79 -1.08
C TRP A 802 15.30 31.80 -0.99
N ASP A 803 15.98 30.71 -1.39
CA ASP A 803 17.43 30.58 -1.39
C ASP A 803 18.02 30.51 -2.81
N THR A 804 17.17 30.61 -3.83
CA THR A 804 17.63 30.61 -5.22
C THR A 804 17.84 32.04 -5.72
N VAL A 805 19.09 32.36 -6.11
CA VAL A 805 19.43 33.65 -6.72
C VAL A 805 19.15 33.63 -8.22
N SER A 806 18.34 34.56 -8.69
CA SER A 806 18.01 34.79 -10.10
C SER A 806 17.90 36.29 -10.42
N ALA A 807 18.31 36.69 -11.63
CA ALA A 807 18.34 38.08 -12.07
C ALA A 807 16.97 38.79 -12.08
N THR A 808 15.85 38.04 -12.04
CA THR A 808 14.50 38.60 -12.22
C THR A 808 13.53 38.34 -11.05
N THR A 809 13.96 37.59 -10.02
CA THR A 809 13.06 37.06 -8.98
C THR A 809 13.72 36.85 -7.60
N SER A 810 14.91 37.40 -7.38
CA SER A 810 15.59 37.38 -6.06
C SER A 810 15.00 38.39 -5.08
N TRP A 811 15.38 38.26 -3.81
CA TRP A 811 15.31 39.33 -2.83
C TRP A 811 15.99 40.60 -3.35
N LEU A 812 15.53 41.77 -2.89
CA LEU A 812 15.97 43.07 -3.40
C LEU A 812 17.49 43.31 -3.27
N ASP A 813 18.14 42.67 -2.29
CA ASP A 813 19.59 42.76 -2.11
C ASP A 813 20.40 41.83 -3.03
N GLY A 814 19.73 41.06 -3.90
CA GLY A 814 20.35 40.20 -4.90
C GLY A 814 20.97 38.91 -4.36
N LEU A 815 20.71 38.58 -3.09
CA LEU A 815 21.28 37.41 -2.41
C LEU A 815 20.19 36.38 -2.07
N ALA A 816 20.63 35.14 -1.82
CA ALA A 816 19.77 34.10 -1.23
C ALA A 816 19.41 34.48 0.21
N ALA A 817 18.23 34.11 0.71
CA ALA A 817 17.82 34.46 2.07
C ALA A 817 18.83 33.98 3.12
N SER A 818 19.39 32.78 2.96
CA SER A 818 20.43 32.20 3.83
C SER A 818 21.72 33.01 3.83
N THR A 819 22.15 33.45 2.65
CA THR A 819 23.32 34.33 2.51
C THR A 819 23.05 35.70 3.12
N SER A 820 21.90 36.32 2.87
CA SER A 820 21.55 37.61 3.47
C SER A 820 21.45 37.51 4.99
N ALA A 821 20.85 36.45 5.53
CA ALA A 821 20.69 36.25 6.97
C ALA A 821 22.04 36.07 7.67
N ALA A 822 22.99 35.38 7.01
CA ALA A 822 24.35 35.22 7.50
C ALA A 822 25.17 36.51 7.34
N ALA A 823 25.06 37.19 6.21
CA ALA A 823 25.82 38.39 5.89
C ALA A 823 25.31 39.64 6.64
N LYS A 824 24.02 39.68 7.01
CA LYS A 824 23.33 40.82 7.65
C LYS A 824 22.44 40.30 8.80
N PRO A 825 23.04 39.71 9.86
CA PRO A 825 22.27 39.09 10.93
C PRO A 825 21.32 40.09 11.61
N GLY A 826 20.08 39.66 11.84
CA GLY A 826 19.01 40.49 12.39
C GLY A 826 18.12 41.19 11.36
N SER A 827 18.37 40.99 10.05
CA SER A 827 17.50 41.52 8.99
C SER A 827 16.08 40.95 9.06
N THR A 828 15.09 41.76 8.67
CA THR A 828 13.69 41.34 8.48
C THR A 828 13.41 41.11 7.00
N TYR A 829 12.44 40.24 6.72
CA TYR A 829 12.06 39.88 5.35
C TYR A 829 10.59 40.15 5.11
N GLU A 830 10.23 40.57 3.90
CA GLU A 830 8.86 40.99 3.58
C GLU A 830 8.45 40.54 2.17
N VAL A 831 7.29 39.87 2.08
CA VAL A 831 6.62 39.50 0.83
C VAL A 831 5.54 40.53 0.55
N MET A 832 5.79 41.40 -0.43
CA MET A 832 4.90 42.51 -0.77
C MET A 832 3.61 42.03 -1.46
N PRO A 833 2.53 42.84 -1.48
CA PRO A 833 1.36 42.57 -2.31
C PRO A 833 1.74 42.34 -3.78
N GLY A 834 1.19 41.29 -4.38
CA GLY A 834 1.51 40.89 -5.76
C GLY A 834 2.79 40.06 -5.89
N ALA A 835 3.58 39.88 -4.83
CA ALA A 835 4.75 39.00 -4.83
C ALA A 835 4.38 37.56 -4.46
N ARG A 836 5.21 36.62 -4.90
CA ARG A 836 5.11 35.20 -4.52
C ARG A 836 6.48 34.67 -4.12
N LEU A 837 6.58 34.21 -2.89
CA LEU A 837 7.72 33.48 -2.34
C LEU A 837 7.46 31.97 -2.39
N ARG A 838 8.45 31.17 -2.78
CA ARG A 838 8.39 29.71 -2.73
C ARG A 838 9.36 29.14 -1.71
N THR A 839 8.95 28.06 -1.04
CA THR A 839 9.83 27.27 -0.16
C THR A 839 10.69 26.31 -0.99
N PRO A 840 11.87 25.84 -0.54
CA PRO A 840 12.64 24.79 -1.19
C PRO A 840 11.81 23.56 -1.60
N GLN A 841 12.24 22.89 -2.67
CA GLN A 841 11.58 21.69 -3.21
C GLN A 841 11.80 20.48 -2.30
N ASN A 842 10.75 19.72 -2.01
CA ASN A 842 10.77 18.47 -1.24
C ASN A 842 11.49 18.59 0.13
N PRO A 843 11.14 19.58 0.98
CA PRO A 843 11.78 19.72 2.28
C PRO A 843 11.54 18.49 3.15
N THR A 844 12.58 17.97 3.80
CA THR A 844 12.44 17.00 4.91
C THR A 844 12.21 17.74 6.22
N ALA A 845 13.11 18.67 6.55
CA ALA A 845 12.93 19.69 7.59
C ALA A 845 13.79 20.92 7.25
N ILE A 846 13.15 22.04 6.94
CA ILE A 846 13.83 23.31 6.62
C ILE A 846 13.32 24.42 7.52
N THR A 847 14.16 25.42 7.76
CA THR A 847 13.78 26.63 8.49
C THR A 847 14.08 27.83 7.61
N PHE A 848 13.14 28.77 7.49
CA PHE A 848 13.43 30.04 6.83
C PHE A 848 14.59 30.72 7.56
N PRO A 849 15.66 31.13 6.86
CA PRO A 849 16.90 31.56 7.50
C PRO A 849 16.79 32.92 8.19
N GLY A 850 15.82 33.76 7.81
CA GLY A 850 15.55 35.04 8.45
C GLY A 850 14.81 34.91 9.78
N GLY A 851 15.05 35.84 10.71
CA GLY A 851 14.40 35.84 12.03
C GLY A 851 12.92 36.23 12.00
N VAL A 852 12.52 37.11 11.07
CA VAL A 852 11.13 37.52 10.87
C VAL A 852 10.84 37.58 9.38
N LEU A 853 9.74 36.94 8.96
CA LEU A 853 9.18 37.06 7.61
C LEU A 853 7.76 37.62 7.72
N THR A 854 7.47 38.72 7.04
CA THR A 854 6.14 39.31 6.93
C THR A 854 5.53 39.00 5.56
N VAL A 855 4.25 38.65 5.52
CA VAL A 855 3.49 38.47 4.26
C VAL A 855 2.35 39.48 4.25
N ASP A 856 2.44 40.46 3.36
CA ASP A 856 1.51 41.58 3.30
C ASP A 856 0.35 41.33 2.33
N GLY A 857 -0.81 41.90 2.65
CA GLY A 857 -1.94 41.93 1.75
C GLY A 857 -3.17 42.62 2.34
N ASP A 858 -4.26 42.64 1.58
CA ASP A 858 -5.56 43.14 2.03
C ASP A 858 -6.38 42.11 2.85
N GLY A 859 -5.86 40.89 3.00
CA GLY A 859 -6.52 39.80 3.68
C GLY A 859 -7.67 39.19 2.90
N VAL A 860 -7.84 39.50 1.62
CA VAL A 860 -8.88 38.92 0.75
C VAL A 860 -8.28 37.78 -0.04
N TRP A 861 -8.87 36.59 0.10
CA TRP A 861 -8.41 35.40 -0.61
C TRP A 861 -8.43 35.59 -2.14
N ASN A 862 -7.33 35.19 -2.78
CA ASN A 862 -7.16 35.25 -4.23
C ASN A 862 -6.61 33.92 -4.76
N VAL A 863 -7.29 33.33 -5.76
CA VAL A 863 -6.78 32.12 -6.43
C VAL A 863 -5.60 32.49 -7.31
N ASN A 864 -4.42 31.93 -7.03
CA ASN A 864 -3.24 32.13 -7.86
C ASN A 864 -2.93 33.62 -8.13
N PRO A 865 -2.66 34.44 -7.09
CA PRO A 865 -2.45 35.87 -7.25
C PRO A 865 -1.29 36.16 -8.22
N GLY A 866 -1.52 37.10 -9.14
CA GLY A 866 -0.52 37.60 -10.08
C GLY A 866 0.20 38.86 -9.57
N ALA A 867 1.11 39.42 -10.37
CA ALA A 867 1.97 40.55 -10.00
C ALA A 867 1.23 41.87 -9.64
N GLY A 868 -0.06 42.01 -10.01
CA GLY A 868 -0.90 43.15 -9.66
C GLY A 868 -1.93 42.88 -8.57
N ALA A 869 -1.85 41.72 -7.89
CA ALA A 869 -2.77 41.39 -6.82
C ALA A 869 -2.51 42.25 -5.57
N THR A 870 -3.55 42.47 -4.78
CA THR A 870 -3.50 43.20 -3.50
C THR A 870 -3.00 42.34 -2.34
N ILE A 871 -2.56 41.11 -2.63
CA ILE A 871 -2.12 40.12 -1.64
C ILE A 871 -0.80 39.48 -2.05
N GLY A 872 0.11 39.32 -1.10
CA GLY A 872 1.35 38.55 -1.23
C GLY A 872 1.12 37.09 -0.82
N GLU A 873 1.91 36.17 -1.38
CA GLU A 873 1.74 34.73 -1.18
C GLU A 873 3.04 34.01 -0.82
N ILE A 874 2.97 33.10 0.16
CA ILE A 874 3.93 32.00 0.30
C ILE A 874 3.32 30.73 -0.31
N ARG A 875 4.02 30.14 -1.29
CA ARG A 875 3.66 28.88 -1.92
C ARG A 875 4.62 27.76 -1.53
N PHE A 876 4.10 26.72 -0.89
CA PHE A 876 4.88 25.58 -0.41
C PHE A 876 5.21 24.58 -1.54
N LYS A 877 6.35 23.91 -1.43
CA LYS A 877 6.84 22.87 -2.38
C LYS A 877 7.14 21.54 -1.67
N GLN A 878 6.19 21.00 -0.88
CA GLN A 878 6.35 19.73 -0.14
C GLN A 878 6.55 18.48 -1.02
N PRO A 879 7.14 17.39 -0.48
CA PRO A 879 7.29 16.11 -1.20
C PRO A 879 5.94 15.39 -1.43
N THR A 880 5.86 14.66 -2.53
CA THR A 880 4.70 13.81 -2.88
C THR A 880 4.49 12.71 -1.84
N TYR A 881 3.22 12.41 -1.54
CA TYR A 881 2.75 11.45 -0.54
C TYR A 881 3.54 10.12 -0.50
N GLY A 882 3.93 9.69 0.72
CA GLY A 882 4.33 8.30 1.01
C GLY A 882 5.78 8.04 1.44
N LEU A 883 6.66 9.04 1.55
CA LEU A 883 8.09 8.79 1.86
C LEU A 883 8.66 9.55 3.07
N VAL A 884 8.32 10.82 3.32
CA VAL A 884 8.69 11.57 4.55
C VAL A 884 7.75 12.78 4.69
N ASN A 885 7.21 13.08 5.88
CA ASN A 885 6.48 14.34 6.08
C ASN A 885 7.48 15.51 6.06
N GLY A 886 7.32 16.44 5.10
CA GLY A 886 8.18 17.61 5.00
C GLY A 886 7.78 18.75 5.94
N SER A 887 8.72 19.26 6.74
CA SER A 887 8.49 20.40 7.65
C SER A 887 9.13 21.69 7.16
N VAL A 888 8.38 22.79 7.21
CA VAL A 888 8.84 24.16 6.95
C VAL A 888 8.62 25.00 8.20
N ASN A 889 9.72 25.46 8.80
CA ASN A 889 9.69 26.22 10.05
C ASN A 889 9.98 27.70 9.79
N PHE A 890 9.30 28.56 10.53
CA PHE A 890 9.59 29.98 10.57
C PHE A 890 9.87 30.39 12.00
N GLN A 891 10.98 31.07 12.28
CA GLN A 891 11.22 31.58 13.63
C GLN A 891 10.06 32.49 14.07
N LYS A 892 9.67 33.42 13.19
CA LYS A 892 8.42 34.17 13.29
C LYS A 892 7.90 34.56 11.90
N LEU A 893 6.71 34.08 11.56
CA LEU A 893 5.97 34.45 10.36
C LEU A 893 4.85 35.43 10.74
N ARG A 894 4.87 36.65 10.21
CA ARG A 894 3.82 37.65 10.44
C ARG A 894 2.87 37.66 9.25
N MET A 895 1.62 37.30 9.47
CA MET A 895 0.58 37.35 8.44
C MET A 895 -0.15 38.68 8.55
N ASN A 896 0.27 39.65 7.73
CA ASN A 896 -0.29 41.00 7.64
C ASN A 896 -1.20 41.11 6.40
N GLY A 897 -2.10 40.14 6.26
CA GLY A 897 -3.11 40.12 5.20
C GLY A 897 -2.66 39.33 3.95
N GLY A 898 -1.45 38.78 3.96
CA GLY A 898 -0.95 37.84 2.97
C GLY A 898 -1.62 36.45 3.06
N GLN A 899 -1.35 35.59 2.07
CA GLN A 899 -1.90 34.23 2.02
C GLN A 899 -0.85 33.11 2.02
N LEU A 900 -1.27 31.94 2.48
CA LEU A 900 -0.53 30.68 2.42
C LEU A 900 -1.17 29.73 1.40
N ASP A 901 -0.35 29.09 0.58
CA ASP A 901 -0.77 28.17 -0.49
C ASP A 901 0.04 26.87 -0.46
N ALA A 902 -0.64 25.73 -0.36
CA ALA A 902 -0.02 24.41 -0.27
C ALA A 902 0.79 24.02 -1.53
N GLY A 903 0.50 24.55 -2.72
CA GLY A 903 1.32 24.41 -3.94
C GLY A 903 1.45 23.00 -4.56
N ASN A 904 1.91 22.00 -3.79
CA ASN A 904 2.13 20.60 -4.19
C ASN A 904 1.16 19.63 -3.49
N ASP A 905 1.16 18.37 -3.93
CA ASP A 905 0.33 17.32 -3.35
C ASP A 905 0.87 16.85 -1.99
N GLY A 906 -0.02 16.35 -1.12
CA GLY A 906 0.33 15.89 0.23
C GLY A 906 0.10 16.92 1.34
N VAL A 907 0.70 16.66 2.51
CA VAL A 907 0.59 17.51 3.71
C VAL A 907 1.89 18.25 3.95
N VAL A 908 1.82 19.57 4.13
CA VAL A 908 2.95 20.37 4.61
C VAL A 908 2.87 20.56 6.12
N ILE A 909 3.95 20.27 6.84
CA ILE A 909 4.07 20.60 8.26
C ILE A 909 4.63 22.01 8.36
N ILE A 910 3.96 22.90 9.09
CA ILE A 910 4.45 24.25 9.37
C ILE A 910 4.72 24.39 10.86
N GLY A 911 5.95 24.73 11.23
CA GLY A 911 6.40 24.90 12.61
C GLY A 911 6.95 26.29 12.92
N GLY A 912 7.28 26.52 14.20
CA GLY A 912 7.78 27.81 14.71
C GLY A 912 6.66 28.72 15.22
N GLU A 913 6.69 30.03 14.96
CA GLU A 913 5.65 30.99 15.37
C GLU A 913 4.96 31.62 14.15
N ILE A 914 3.62 31.70 14.18
CA ILE A 914 2.83 32.46 13.19
C ILE A 914 1.97 33.47 13.92
N ASP A 915 2.22 34.75 13.64
CA ASP A 915 1.54 35.90 14.23
C ASP A 915 0.53 36.48 13.23
N VAL A 916 -0.76 36.26 13.49
CA VAL A 916 -1.85 36.63 12.59
C VAL A 916 -2.35 38.04 12.94
N LEU A 917 -1.84 39.04 12.23
CA LEU A 917 -2.09 40.45 12.51
C LEU A 917 -3.43 40.91 11.91
N THR A 918 -3.73 40.48 10.68
CA THR A 918 -4.97 40.80 9.96
C THR A 918 -5.56 39.54 9.30
N ASN A 919 -6.71 39.64 8.61
CA ASN A 919 -7.38 38.47 8.02
C ASN A 919 -6.42 37.71 7.09
N THR A 920 -6.25 36.42 7.29
CA THR A 920 -5.23 35.62 6.58
C THR A 920 -5.87 34.44 5.88
N PRO A 921 -5.86 34.41 4.54
CA PRO A 921 -6.27 33.26 3.76
C PRO A 921 -5.25 32.12 3.79
N ILE A 922 -5.73 30.89 3.98
CA ILE A 922 -4.96 29.65 3.87
C ILE A 922 -5.67 28.76 2.86
N ASN A 923 -4.97 28.31 1.82
CA ASN A 923 -5.62 27.67 0.67
C ASN A 923 -4.87 26.48 0.07
N ASN A 924 -5.65 25.57 -0.54
CA ASN A 924 -5.17 24.39 -1.25
C ASN A 924 -5.71 24.39 -2.69
N ASP A 925 -4.96 24.94 -3.65
CA ASP A 925 -5.47 25.28 -5.00
C ASP A 925 -5.37 24.17 -6.09
N GLY A 926 -4.80 22.99 -5.79
CA GLY A 926 -4.53 21.94 -6.79
C GLY A 926 -5.46 20.72 -6.77
N GLY A 927 -5.46 19.95 -7.87
CA GLY A 927 -6.42 18.87 -8.19
C GLY A 927 -6.46 17.63 -7.30
N ASN A 928 -5.71 17.59 -6.19
CA ASN A 928 -5.45 16.38 -5.40
C ASN A 928 -5.71 16.63 -3.90
N ASP A 929 -5.75 15.56 -3.10
CA ASP A 929 -5.96 15.61 -1.64
C ASP A 929 -4.74 16.25 -0.93
N ARG A 930 -4.86 17.52 -0.52
CA ARG A 930 -3.80 18.36 0.06
C ARG A 930 -4.18 18.88 1.44
N GLY A 931 -3.19 19.12 2.32
CA GLY A 931 -3.45 19.63 3.66
C GLY A 931 -2.28 20.31 4.34
N TYR A 932 -2.55 20.79 5.55
CA TYR A 932 -1.59 21.41 6.45
C TYR A 932 -1.58 20.68 7.78
N LEU A 933 -0.41 20.52 8.37
CA LEU A 933 -0.25 20.25 9.78
C LEU A 933 0.44 21.46 10.43
N MET A 934 -0.34 22.30 11.11
CA MET A 934 0.12 23.48 11.83
C MET A 934 0.61 23.07 13.22
N ASN A 935 1.92 22.82 13.31
CA ASN A 935 2.65 22.66 14.58
C ASN A 935 3.15 24.00 15.12
N ALA A 936 3.07 25.07 14.33
CA ALA A 936 3.47 26.40 14.75
C ALA A 936 2.59 26.94 15.90
N TRP A 937 3.20 27.72 16.78
CA TRP A 937 2.53 28.53 17.78
C TRP A 937 1.81 29.69 17.10
N LEU A 938 0.48 29.62 17.07
CA LEU A 938 -0.38 30.66 16.51
C LEU A 938 -0.66 31.75 17.55
N THR A 939 -0.41 33.00 17.17
CA THR A 939 -0.69 34.21 17.96
C THR A 939 -1.46 35.25 17.11
N GLY A 940 -1.83 36.37 17.72
CA GLY A 940 -2.48 37.48 17.03
C GLY A 940 -4.01 37.46 17.06
N GLY A 941 -4.62 38.56 16.61
CA GLY A 941 -6.07 38.81 16.66
C GLY A 941 -6.76 38.91 15.31
N GLY A 942 -6.03 38.83 14.19
CA GLY A 942 -6.59 38.74 12.85
C GLY A 942 -7.33 37.42 12.65
N ASN A 943 -8.31 37.36 11.74
CA ASN A 943 -9.04 36.11 11.51
C ASN A 943 -8.27 35.19 10.54
N ILE A 944 -8.51 33.88 10.61
CA ILE A 944 -8.00 32.92 9.63
C ILE A 944 -9.17 32.46 8.76
N GLU A 945 -8.97 32.50 7.44
CA GLU A 945 -9.93 32.04 6.46
C GLU A 945 -9.38 30.82 5.71
N TYR A 946 -10.04 29.67 5.83
CA TYR A 946 -9.59 28.42 5.20
C TYR A 946 -10.40 28.08 3.94
N HIS A 947 -9.66 27.90 2.85
CA HIS A 947 -10.15 27.55 1.52
C HIS A 947 -9.55 26.22 1.06
N GLY A 948 -10.15 25.11 1.51
CA GLY A 948 -9.87 23.78 0.97
C GLY A 948 -10.30 23.62 -0.50
N TYR A 949 -9.84 22.54 -1.14
CA TYR A 949 -10.09 22.29 -2.57
C TYR A 949 -11.57 22.06 -2.91
N VAL A 950 -11.97 22.47 -4.13
CA VAL A 950 -13.32 22.60 -4.68
C VAL A 950 -14.25 23.53 -3.90
N GLN A 951 -14.41 24.76 -4.40
CA GLN A 951 -15.21 25.79 -3.74
C GLN A 951 -16.73 25.56 -3.81
N THR A 952 -17.16 24.69 -4.72
CA THR A 952 -18.59 24.50 -5.02
C THR A 952 -19.24 23.37 -4.22
N ASN A 953 -18.48 22.42 -3.69
CA ASN A 953 -19.01 21.30 -2.90
C ASN A 953 -18.00 20.79 -1.85
N PHE A 954 -18.50 20.23 -0.75
CA PHE A 954 -17.66 19.52 0.22
C PHE A 954 -17.17 18.17 -0.32
N MET A 955 -15.86 17.94 -0.29
CA MET A 955 -15.23 16.70 -0.78
C MET A 955 -15.25 15.61 0.29
N LEU A 956 -16.12 14.62 0.11
CA LEU A 956 -16.31 13.52 1.06
C LEU A 956 -15.15 12.52 1.12
N THR A 957 -14.34 12.38 0.07
CA THR A 957 -13.32 11.34 -0.02
C THR A 957 -11.92 11.80 0.40
N TYR A 958 -11.77 13.08 0.72
CA TYR A 958 -10.47 13.67 1.07
C TYR A 958 -10.15 13.41 2.54
N SER A 959 -8.91 13.04 2.78
CA SER A 959 -8.36 12.68 4.09
C SER A 959 -7.49 13.77 4.67
N ASN A 960 -7.01 14.71 3.85
CA ASN A 960 -6.21 15.84 4.31
C ASN A 960 -7.09 17.04 4.72
N SER A 961 -6.56 17.84 5.66
CA SER A 961 -7.28 18.93 6.31
C SER A 961 -6.32 20.07 6.66
N LEU A 962 -6.86 21.20 7.13
CA LEU A 962 -6.10 22.14 7.96
C LEU A 962 -6.10 21.59 9.38
N ASN A 963 -5.04 20.87 9.76
CA ASN A 963 -4.90 20.30 11.08
C ASN A 963 -4.09 21.23 11.99
N ILE A 964 -4.66 21.66 13.12
CA ILE A 964 -3.98 22.47 14.14
C ILE A 964 -3.61 21.56 15.31
N ALA A 965 -2.31 21.33 15.48
CA ALA A 965 -1.77 20.39 16.47
C ALA A 965 -1.04 21.07 17.63
N CYS A 966 -0.60 22.32 17.48
CA CYS A 966 0.07 23.04 18.56
C CYS A 966 -0.87 23.29 19.76
N THR A 967 -0.45 22.90 20.95
CA THR A 967 -1.24 23.01 22.20
C THR A 967 -1.07 24.35 22.91
N SER A 968 -0.10 25.16 22.50
CA SER A 968 0.28 26.41 23.18
C SER A 968 -0.33 27.66 22.54
N ASN A 969 -1.22 27.51 21.55
CA ASN A 969 -1.79 28.62 20.78
C ASN A 969 -2.45 29.67 21.67
N THR A 970 -2.07 30.94 21.48
CA THR A 970 -2.70 32.12 22.10
C THR A 970 -3.47 32.95 21.08
N PHE A 971 -3.64 32.44 19.87
CA PHE A 971 -4.45 33.02 18.80
C PHE A 971 -5.87 33.35 19.30
N SER A 972 -6.30 34.60 19.11
CA SER A 972 -7.59 35.12 19.57
C SER A 972 -8.54 35.52 18.43
N GLY A 973 -8.12 35.34 17.18
CA GLY A 973 -8.92 35.64 16.00
C GLY A 973 -9.99 34.59 15.71
N ARG A 974 -10.91 34.88 14.79
CA ARG A 974 -11.98 33.95 14.39
C ARG A 974 -11.48 32.94 13.36
N TRP A 975 -11.99 31.70 13.46
CA TRP A 975 -11.86 30.68 12.41
C TRP A 975 -13.03 30.78 11.43
N ASN A 976 -12.72 31.09 10.17
CA ASN A 976 -13.68 31.14 9.06
C ASN A 976 -13.38 30.03 8.07
N LEU A 977 -14.19 28.97 8.07
CA LEU A 977 -14.02 27.85 7.13
C LEU A 977 -14.96 28.06 5.96
N VAL A 978 -14.40 28.32 4.78
CA VAL A 978 -15.18 28.48 3.55
C VAL A 978 -15.39 27.11 2.92
N THR A 979 -14.29 26.37 2.74
CA THR A 979 -14.26 25.01 2.18
C THR A 979 -13.24 24.11 2.89
N GLY A 980 -13.41 22.79 2.78
CA GLY A 980 -12.52 21.80 3.38
C GLY A 980 -12.76 21.58 4.88
N THR A 981 -11.88 20.85 5.54
CA THR A 981 -12.04 20.50 6.96
C THR A 981 -10.98 21.19 7.82
N LEU A 982 -11.42 21.82 8.92
CA LEU A 982 -10.56 22.20 10.04
C LEU A 982 -10.54 21.04 11.04
N LEU A 983 -9.35 20.56 11.36
CA LEU A 983 -9.11 19.50 12.32
C LEU A 983 -8.31 20.04 13.50
N GLY A 984 -8.78 19.85 14.73
CA GLY A 984 -8.00 20.11 15.94
C GLY A 984 -7.53 18.82 16.58
N THR A 985 -6.22 18.53 16.52
CA THR A 985 -5.64 17.32 17.14
C THR A 985 -4.92 17.58 18.46
N GLY A 986 -4.36 18.77 18.64
CA GLY A 986 -3.72 19.18 19.90
C GLY A 986 -4.75 19.65 20.92
N PRO A 987 -4.69 19.24 22.19
CA PRO A 987 -5.55 19.79 23.24
C PRO A 987 -5.57 21.32 23.24
N ASN A 988 -6.77 21.90 23.19
CA ASN A 988 -7.02 23.36 23.12
C ASN A 988 -6.43 24.09 21.90
N SER A 989 -5.99 23.37 20.86
CA SER A 989 -5.26 23.95 19.72
C SER A 989 -6.05 25.01 18.93
N LEU A 990 -7.38 24.96 18.95
CA LEU A 990 -8.25 25.91 18.25
C LEU A 990 -8.55 27.15 19.10
N GLY A 991 -8.10 27.19 20.36
CA GLY A 991 -8.28 28.30 21.30
C GLY A 991 -9.73 28.50 21.75
N THR A 992 -10.01 29.69 22.29
CA THR A 992 -11.36 30.10 22.75
C THR A 992 -12.10 30.93 21.70
N ASN A 993 -11.86 30.64 20.43
CA ASN A 993 -12.25 31.49 19.31
C ASN A 993 -13.65 31.18 18.77
N HIS A 994 -14.25 32.16 18.09
CA HIS A 994 -15.44 31.94 17.28
C HIS A 994 -15.10 31.04 16.08
N ILE A 995 -16.01 30.12 15.74
CA ILE A 995 -15.84 29.21 14.62
C ILE A 995 -17.05 29.30 13.71
N ILE A 996 -16.80 29.60 12.43
CA ILE A 996 -17.80 29.65 11.37
C ILE A 996 -17.46 28.57 10.36
N VAL A 997 -18.40 27.66 10.14
CA VAL A 997 -18.27 26.55 9.19
C VAL A 997 -19.24 26.79 8.03
N GLY A 998 -18.70 27.19 6.89
CA GLY A 998 -19.43 27.39 5.64
C GLY A 998 -20.04 26.11 5.09
N ALA A 999 -20.98 26.22 4.16
CA ALA A 999 -21.77 25.09 3.64
C ALA A 999 -20.91 23.96 3.03
N ASN A 1000 -19.74 24.31 2.50
CA ASN A 1000 -18.79 23.40 1.87
C ASN A 1000 -17.60 23.09 2.77
N ALA A 1001 -17.71 23.34 4.07
CA ALA A 1001 -16.67 23.12 5.05
C ALA A 1001 -17.09 22.16 6.16
N ALA A 1002 -16.11 21.72 6.95
CA ALA A 1002 -16.34 20.91 8.12
C ALA A 1002 -15.41 21.23 9.29
N LEU A 1003 -15.84 20.84 10.49
CA LEU A 1003 -15.08 20.90 11.73
C LEU A 1003 -14.97 19.51 12.36
N GLU A 1004 -13.78 19.14 12.80
CA GLU A 1004 -13.52 17.92 13.56
C GLU A 1004 -12.48 18.18 14.64
N THR A 1005 -12.62 17.53 15.80
CA THR A 1005 -11.66 17.64 16.91
C THR A 1005 -11.49 16.31 17.62
N THR A 1006 -10.27 16.01 18.05
CA THR A 1006 -9.95 14.82 18.85
C THR A 1006 -9.94 15.08 20.36
N TYR A 1007 -10.34 16.29 20.77
CA TYR A 1007 -10.43 16.74 22.15
C TYR A 1007 -11.72 17.55 22.38
N ASP A 1008 -12.15 17.66 23.64
CA ASP A 1008 -13.27 18.50 24.03
C ASP A 1008 -12.96 19.98 23.83
N ILE A 1009 -13.64 20.64 22.88
CA ILE A 1009 -13.66 22.10 22.84
C ILE A 1009 -14.46 22.58 24.05
N LYS A 1010 -13.81 23.26 25.00
CA LYS A 1010 -14.49 23.89 26.15
C LYS A 1010 -14.47 25.40 26.02
N ASN A 1011 -15.42 25.94 25.27
CA ASN A 1011 -15.43 27.35 24.92
C ASN A 1011 -16.74 28.03 25.35
N THR A 1012 -16.72 28.55 26.57
CA THR A 1012 -17.89 29.20 27.18
C THR A 1012 -18.20 30.58 26.59
N ASN A 1013 -17.29 31.14 25.79
CA ASN A 1013 -17.39 32.49 25.25
C ASN A 1013 -17.75 32.52 23.76
N ALA A 1014 -17.46 31.44 23.01
CA ALA A 1014 -17.62 31.45 21.57
C ALA A 1014 -18.92 30.89 21.02
N TYR A 1015 -19.30 31.47 19.88
CA TYR A 1015 -20.37 31.00 19.02
C TYR A 1015 -19.82 30.00 18.00
N LEU A 1016 -20.52 28.88 17.81
CA LEU A 1016 -20.34 27.97 16.68
C LEU A 1016 -21.46 28.23 15.67
N ILE A 1017 -21.09 28.63 14.45
CA ILE A 1017 -22.01 28.83 13.33
C ILE A 1017 -21.76 27.71 12.33
N LEU A 1018 -22.71 26.80 12.18
CA LEU A 1018 -22.58 25.57 11.41
C LEU A 1018 -23.55 25.56 10.23
N ASN A 1019 -23.09 26.03 9.08
CA ASN A 1019 -23.78 25.83 7.80
C ASN A 1019 -23.29 24.56 7.08
N GLY A 1020 -22.03 24.18 7.34
CA GLY A 1020 -21.43 22.93 6.88
C GLY A 1020 -21.59 21.80 7.89
N ARG A 1021 -20.53 21.01 8.07
CA ARG A 1021 -20.56 19.78 8.85
C ARG A 1021 -19.70 19.83 10.10
N MET A 1022 -20.05 19.08 11.13
CA MET A 1022 -19.20 18.85 12.29
C MET A 1022 -19.22 17.37 12.63
N PHE A 1023 -18.05 16.77 12.80
CA PHE A 1023 -17.91 15.40 13.24
C PHE A 1023 -17.56 15.34 14.73
N LEU A 1024 -18.33 14.56 15.50
CA LEU A 1024 -18.28 14.57 16.96
C LEU A 1024 -17.68 13.27 17.49
N HIS A 1025 -16.46 13.38 18.03
CA HIS A 1025 -15.83 12.28 18.79
C HIS A 1025 -16.11 12.37 20.29
N GLN A 1026 -16.22 13.59 20.83
CA GLN A 1026 -16.32 13.85 22.27
C GLN A 1026 -17.39 14.91 22.57
N THR A 1027 -17.43 15.42 23.81
CA THR A 1027 -18.45 16.37 24.25
C THR A 1027 -17.94 17.80 24.19
N ASN A 1028 -18.31 18.51 23.14
CA ASN A 1028 -17.93 19.91 22.94
C ASN A 1028 -18.88 20.85 23.68
N VAL A 1029 -18.37 21.97 24.17
CA VAL A 1029 -19.13 23.01 24.87
C VAL A 1029 -18.92 24.34 24.16
N PHE A 1030 -20.03 24.94 23.73
CA PHE A 1030 -20.06 26.27 23.12
C PHE A 1030 -21.03 27.19 23.85
N ARG A 1031 -20.75 28.49 23.86
CA ARG A 1031 -21.68 29.50 24.40
C ARG A 1031 -23.05 29.39 23.74
N SER A 1032 -23.07 29.29 22.42
CA SER A 1032 -24.28 29.05 21.63
C SER A 1032 -23.94 28.37 20.31
N LEU A 1033 -24.91 27.66 19.76
CA LEU A 1033 -24.83 26.97 18.47
C LEU A 1033 -25.93 27.49 17.53
N VAL A 1034 -25.55 27.85 16.31
CA VAL A 1034 -26.48 28.15 15.21
C VAL A 1034 -26.24 27.15 14.09
N VAL A 1035 -27.27 26.41 13.69
CA VAL A 1035 -27.20 25.43 12.59
C VAL A 1035 -28.10 25.89 11.45
N ASN A 1036 -27.53 26.10 10.26
CA ASN A 1036 -28.24 26.61 9.07
C ASN A 1036 -29.13 27.83 9.37
N GLY A 1037 -28.58 28.80 10.10
CA GLY A 1037 -29.27 30.03 10.50
C GLY A 1037 -30.27 29.89 11.67
N LYS A 1038 -30.49 28.69 12.22
CA LYS A 1038 -31.39 28.45 13.35
C LYS A 1038 -30.61 28.30 14.65
N SER A 1039 -30.95 29.10 15.67
CA SER A 1039 -30.38 28.94 17.02
C SER A 1039 -30.83 27.61 17.62
N VAL A 1040 -29.88 26.86 18.16
CA VAL A 1040 -30.15 25.70 19.01
C VAL A 1040 -30.33 26.22 20.45
N ALA A 1041 -31.35 25.72 21.14
CA ALA A 1041 -31.63 26.11 22.52
C ALA A 1041 -30.53 25.61 23.49
N PRO A 1042 -30.41 26.18 24.70
CA PRO A 1042 -29.50 25.67 25.71
C PRO A 1042 -29.82 24.22 26.08
N GLY A 1043 -28.79 23.37 26.17
CA GLY A 1043 -28.92 21.95 26.47
C GLY A 1043 -27.75 21.12 25.95
N THR A 1044 -27.73 19.84 26.30
CA THR A 1044 -26.75 18.87 25.79
C THR A 1044 -27.42 17.94 24.79
N TYR A 1045 -26.85 17.86 23.59
CA TYR A 1045 -27.39 17.10 22.47
C TYR A 1045 -26.36 16.08 22.00
N SER A 1046 -26.71 14.80 22.05
CA SER A 1046 -25.86 13.72 21.52
C SER A 1046 -25.75 13.79 19.99
N SER A 1047 -24.72 13.18 19.42
CA SER A 1047 -24.54 13.04 17.97
C SER A 1047 -25.79 12.46 17.30
N GLY A 1048 -26.44 11.45 17.89
CA GLY A 1048 -27.69 10.88 17.39
C GLY A 1048 -28.88 11.85 17.42
N THR A 1049 -28.99 12.67 18.47
CA THR A 1049 -30.05 13.69 18.58
C THR A 1049 -29.85 14.79 17.52
N LEU A 1050 -28.61 15.27 17.40
CA LEU A 1050 -28.23 16.28 16.42
C LEU A 1050 -28.37 15.75 14.98
N ASN A 1051 -28.00 14.50 14.72
CA ASN A 1051 -28.19 13.86 13.42
C ASN A 1051 -29.68 13.75 13.06
N THR A 1052 -30.55 13.45 14.01
CA THR A 1052 -31.99 13.38 13.75
C THR A 1052 -32.57 14.74 13.31
N SER A 1053 -32.09 15.84 13.92
CA SER A 1053 -32.57 17.20 13.62
C SER A 1053 -31.83 17.88 12.46
N TYR A 1054 -30.56 17.54 12.25
CA TYR A 1054 -29.64 18.17 11.30
C TYR A 1054 -28.70 17.11 10.66
N PRO A 1055 -29.25 16.12 9.92
CA PRO A 1055 -28.49 14.94 9.48
C PRO A 1055 -27.31 15.25 8.57
N THR A 1056 -27.40 16.33 7.79
CA THR A 1056 -26.34 16.81 6.90
C THR A 1056 -25.21 17.49 7.66
N ASN A 1057 -25.53 18.22 8.73
CA ASN A 1057 -24.56 18.97 9.52
C ASN A 1057 -23.85 18.07 10.55
N PHE A 1058 -24.53 17.03 11.05
CA PHE A 1058 -23.96 16.08 12.01
C PHE A 1058 -24.07 14.65 11.48
N PRO A 1059 -23.20 14.22 10.56
CA PRO A 1059 -23.22 12.86 10.05
C PRO A 1059 -22.77 11.85 11.10
N LEU A 1060 -23.30 10.61 11.01
CA LEU A 1060 -22.90 9.51 11.91
C LEU A 1060 -21.60 8.81 11.47
N THR A 1061 -21.25 8.93 10.20
CA THR A 1061 -20.03 8.37 9.61
C THR A 1061 -19.25 9.44 8.88
N TRP A 1062 -17.93 9.34 8.90
CA TRP A 1062 -17.02 10.33 8.32
C TRP A 1062 -15.82 9.65 7.67
N THR A 1063 -15.28 10.26 6.63
CA THR A 1063 -14.00 9.81 6.07
C THR A 1063 -12.92 10.08 7.09
N GLN A 1064 -12.17 9.03 7.44
CA GLN A 1064 -11.11 9.14 8.43
C GLN A 1064 -10.04 10.11 7.93
N LEU A 1065 -9.89 11.24 8.63
CA LEU A 1065 -8.86 12.22 8.31
C LEU A 1065 -7.49 11.76 8.80
N ASN A 1066 -6.45 12.20 8.10
CA ASN A 1066 -5.07 11.96 8.51
C ASN A 1066 -4.80 12.62 9.87
N GLY A 1067 -4.37 11.80 10.85
CA GLY A 1067 -4.22 12.22 12.25
C GLY A 1067 -5.38 11.86 13.17
N VAL A 1068 -6.41 11.15 12.68
CA VAL A 1068 -7.56 10.67 13.46
C VAL A 1068 -7.74 9.16 13.27
N THR A 1069 -8.17 8.43 14.31
CA THR A 1069 -8.34 6.97 14.28
C THR A 1069 -9.79 6.50 14.07
N ASN A 1070 -10.75 7.41 14.17
CA ASN A 1070 -12.16 7.09 14.29
C ASN A 1070 -12.93 7.62 13.07
N SER A 1071 -13.89 6.82 12.57
CA SER A 1071 -14.78 7.17 11.45
C SER A 1071 -16.27 7.16 11.84
N THR A 1072 -16.57 7.02 13.14
CA THR A 1072 -17.95 6.97 13.67
C THR A 1072 -18.18 8.05 14.74
N SER A 1073 -19.32 8.75 14.61
CA SER A 1073 -19.69 9.87 15.47
C SER A 1073 -20.28 9.35 16.77
N SER A 1074 -19.67 9.71 17.90
CA SER A 1074 -20.05 9.23 19.23
C SER A 1074 -20.18 10.34 20.29
N GLY A 1075 -19.85 11.58 19.93
CA GLY A 1075 -19.82 12.71 20.84
C GLY A 1075 -21.14 13.43 21.07
N ALA A 1076 -21.06 14.63 21.64
CA ALA A 1076 -22.19 15.51 21.95
C ALA A 1076 -21.80 17.00 21.85
N ILE A 1077 -22.79 17.89 21.81
CA ILE A 1077 -22.59 19.34 22.01
C ILE A 1077 -23.44 19.81 23.18
N THR A 1078 -22.82 20.54 24.10
CA THR A 1078 -23.49 21.33 25.13
C THR A 1078 -23.53 22.80 24.73
N VAL A 1079 -24.75 23.34 24.67
CA VAL A 1079 -25.06 24.72 24.33
C VAL A 1079 -25.45 25.44 25.62
N LEU A 1080 -24.73 26.52 25.98
CA LEU A 1080 -24.91 27.19 27.28
C LEU A 1080 -26.00 28.26 27.29
N SER A 1081 -26.24 28.92 26.15
CA SER A 1081 -27.16 30.05 26.04
C SER A 1081 -27.70 30.17 24.61
N ASN A 1082 -28.82 30.90 24.46
CA ASN A 1082 -29.32 31.25 23.12
C ASN A 1082 -28.31 32.15 22.39
N ALA A 1083 -28.25 32.01 21.05
CA ALA A 1083 -27.37 32.84 20.25
C ALA A 1083 -27.78 34.32 20.34
N LEU A 1084 -26.87 35.18 20.78
CA LEU A 1084 -27.03 36.63 20.65
C LEU A 1084 -26.97 37.03 19.17
N PRO A 1085 -27.62 38.15 18.78
CA PRO A 1085 -27.46 38.69 17.44
C PRO A 1085 -25.97 38.90 17.10
N PHE A 1086 -25.55 38.32 15.99
CA PHE A 1086 -24.18 38.35 15.48
C PHE A 1086 -24.18 38.71 14.00
N ILE A 1087 -23.36 39.69 13.61
CA ILE A 1087 -23.21 40.10 12.20
C ILE A 1087 -22.33 39.07 11.49
N THR A 1088 -22.90 38.39 10.50
CA THR A 1088 -22.21 37.39 9.67
C THR A 1088 -21.59 38.00 8.42
N SER A 1089 -22.12 39.11 7.92
CA SER A 1089 -21.52 39.87 6.81
C SER A 1089 -21.72 41.36 7.03
N GLN A 1090 -20.62 42.11 6.92
CA GLN A 1090 -20.63 43.57 6.99
C GLN A 1090 -21.20 44.17 5.69
N PRO A 1091 -21.91 45.31 5.76
CA PRO A 1091 -22.25 46.07 4.57
C PRO A 1091 -20.99 46.53 3.83
N GLN A 1092 -21.02 46.44 2.49
CA GLN A 1092 -19.90 46.80 1.63
C GLN A 1092 -19.89 48.31 1.33
N SER A 1093 -18.70 48.88 1.17
CA SER A 1093 -18.53 50.24 0.63
C SER A 1093 -19.04 50.31 -0.82
N LEU A 1094 -19.74 51.40 -1.16
CA LEU A 1094 -20.30 51.61 -2.50
C LEU A 1094 -19.86 52.96 -3.06
N ALA A 1095 -19.44 52.96 -4.33
CA ALA A 1095 -19.30 54.16 -5.15
C ALA A 1095 -20.42 54.19 -6.20
N ARG A 1096 -21.16 55.30 -6.28
CA ARG A 1096 -22.31 55.48 -7.19
C ARG A 1096 -22.31 56.91 -7.74
N ASN A 1097 -22.67 57.04 -9.01
CA ASN A 1097 -22.89 58.34 -9.64
C ASN A 1097 -24.24 58.92 -9.18
N GLY A 1098 -24.37 60.25 -9.17
CA GLY A 1098 -25.62 60.92 -8.80
C GLY A 1098 -26.82 60.38 -9.60
N GLN A 1099 -27.99 60.32 -8.95
CA GLN A 1099 -29.26 59.74 -9.41
C GLN A 1099 -29.36 58.20 -9.42
N GLN A 1100 -28.32 57.46 -9.00
CA GLN A 1100 -28.42 56.01 -8.81
C GLN A 1100 -28.94 55.66 -7.39
N ASN A 1101 -29.45 54.44 -7.23
CA ASN A 1101 -29.82 53.89 -5.92
C ASN A 1101 -28.61 53.20 -5.27
N ALA A 1102 -28.47 53.32 -3.95
CA ALA A 1102 -27.58 52.49 -3.14
C ALA A 1102 -28.38 51.51 -2.30
N GLN A 1103 -27.87 50.28 -2.20
CA GLN A 1103 -28.44 49.23 -1.37
C GLN A 1103 -27.35 48.65 -0.48
N PHE A 1104 -27.51 48.74 0.83
CA PHE A 1104 -26.65 48.12 1.81
C PHE A 1104 -27.35 46.91 2.38
N VAL A 1105 -26.64 45.78 2.45
CA VAL A 1105 -27.16 44.53 3.00
C VAL A 1105 -26.26 44.11 4.14
N VAL A 1106 -26.86 43.77 5.28
CA VAL A 1106 -26.17 43.19 6.42
C VAL A 1106 -26.69 41.78 6.66
N GLY A 1107 -25.77 40.82 6.77
CA GLY A 1107 -26.10 39.47 7.22
C GLY A 1107 -26.01 39.41 8.73
N ALA A 1108 -27.05 38.91 9.40
CA ALA A 1108 -27.04 38.68 10.84
C ALA A 1108 -27.74 37.35 11.17
N ILE A 1109 -27.27 36.70 12.23
CA ILE A 1109 -27.88 35.49 12.80
C ILE A 1109 -28.05 35.68 14.31
N GLY A 1110 -28.93 34.90 14.93
CA GLY A 1110 -29.18 34.95 16.37
C GLY A 1110 -30.55 34.39 16.73
N GLY A 1111 -30.94 34.49 17.99
CA GLY A 1111 -32.30 34.20 18.44
C GLY A 1111 -33.32 35.04 17.66
N GLN A 1112 -34.35 34.40 17.13
CA GLN A 1112 -35.36 35.03 16.29
C GLN A 1112 -36.56 35.55 17.11
N PRO A 1113 -37.20 36.67 16.70
CA PRO A 1113 -36.88 37.49 15.52
C PRO A 1113 -35.69 38.44 15.74
N LEU A 1114 -34.86 38.63 14.72
CA LEU A 1114 -33.82 39.67 14.72
C LEU A 1114 -34.44 41.06 14.51
N VAL A 1115 -33.93 42.06 15.24
CA VAL A 1115 -34.32 43.47 15.09
C VAL A 1115 -33.13 44.24 14.56
N TYR A 1116 -33.33 45.04 13.51
CA TYR A 1116 -32.28 45.83 12.86
C TYR A 1116 -32.52 47.33 13.10
N GLN A 1117 -31.43 48.09 13.11
CA GLN A 1117 -31.47 49.56 13.12
C GLN A 1117 -30.25 50.08 12.37
N TRP A 1118 -30.47 50.65 11.19
CA TRP A 1118 -29.42 51.34 10.45
C TRP A 1118 -29.15 52.71 11.05
N GLN A 1119 -27.88 53.12 11.08
CA GLN A 1119 -27.44 54.42 11.55
C GLN A 1119 -26.49 55.06 10.53
N ALA A 1120 -26.49 56.40 10.44
CA ALA A 1120 -25.62 57.16 9.54
C ALA A 1120 -24.86 58.28 10.28
N GLY A 1121 -23.68 58.61 9.78
CA GLY A 1121 -22.78 59.63 10.32
C GLY A 1121 -21.80 60.11 9.26
N ALA A 1122 -21.11 61.22 9.52
CA ALA A 1122 -20.04 61.70 8.65
C ALA A 1122 -18.88 60.68 8.59
N ILE A 1123 -18.22 60.57 7.43
CA ILE A 1123 -17.13 59.62 7.21
C ILE A 1123 -16.04 59.84 8.28
N GLY A 1124 -15.72 58.77 9.04
CA GLY A 1124 -14.69 58.80 10.07
C GLY A 1124 -15.08 59.45 11.40
N SER A 1125 -16.33 59.89 11.60
CA SER A 1125 -16.73 60.60 12.83
C SER A 1125 -16.84 59.71 14.08
N GLY A 1126 -17.10 58.41 13.90
CA GLY A 1126 -17.46 57.49 14.99
C GLY A 1126 -18.80 57.81 15.68
N VAL A 1127 -19.52 58.83 15.20
CA VAL A 1127 -20.81 59.28 15.74
C VAL A 1127 -21.90 59.00 14.71
N TYR A 1128 -22.90 58.21 15.10
CA TYR A 1128 -23.97 57.76 14.24
C TYR A 1128 -25.34 58.10 14.83
N THR A 1129 -26.31 58.36 13.95
CA THR A 1129 -27.71 58.63 14.30
C THR A 1129 -28.63 57.65 13.59
N ASN A 1130 -29.72 57.23 14.25
CA ASN A 1130 -30.68 56.29 13.67
C ASN A 1130 -31.28 56.84 12.39
N LEU A 1131 -31.23 56.05 11.32
CA LEU A 1131 -32.02 56.30 10.13
C LEU A 1131 -33.48 55.93 10.39
N ILE A 1132 -34.38 56.70 9.80
CA ILE A 1132 -35.83 56.47 9.83
C ILE A 1132 -36.29 56.44 8.37
N ASP A 1133 -37.23 55.54 8.05
CA ASP A 1133 -37.81 55.48 6.71
C ASP A 1133 -38.54 56.78 6.39
N GLY A 1134 -38.22 57.37 5.23
CA GLY A 1134 -38.74 58.68 4.82
C GLY A 1134 -37.89 59.33 3.72
N GLY A 1135 -38.54 60.12 2.85
CA GLY A 1135 -37.88 60.76 1.73
C GLY A 1135 -37.31 59.73 0.75
N ASN A 1136 -35.98 59.67 0.64
CA ASN A 1136 -35.27 58.73 -0.22
C ASN A 1136 -34.69 57.51 0.51
N VAL A 1137 -34.96 57.32 1.81
CA VAL A 1137 -34.45 56.20 2.62
C VAL A 1137 -35.57 55.21 2.94
N SER A 1138 -35.31 53.91 2.79
CA SER A 1138 -36.24 52.82 3.12
C SER A 1138 -35.50 51.58 3.65
N GLY A 1139 -36.14 50.81 4.54
CA GLY A 1139 -35.57 49.59 5.11
C GLY A 1139 -34.63 49.82 6.30
N SER A 1140 -34.74 50.96 6.98
CA SER A 1140 -33.92 51.33 8.16
C SER A 1140 -34.02 50.36 9.34
N THR A 1141 -35.07 49.53 9.39
CA THR A 1141 -35.29 48.48 10.40
C THR A 1141 -35.23 47.05 9.85
N ASN A 1142 -34.74 46.90 8.61
CA ASN A 1142 -34.58 45.60 7.92
C ASN A 1142 -33.10 45.26 7.71
N ALA A 1143 -32.83 44.01 7.32
CA ALA A 1143 -31.49 43.56 6.91
C ALA A 1143 -30.93 44.30 5.68
N THR A 1144 -31.80 44.98 4.92
CA THR A 1144 -31.45 45.71 3.71
C THR A 1144 -31.91 47.16 3.82
N LEU A 1145 -30.97 48.08 3.74
CA LEU A 1145 -31.21 49.52 3.63
C LEU A 1145 -31.12 49.93 2.16
N THR A 1146 -32.10 50.70 1.67
CA THR A 1146 -32.09 51.27 0.32
C THR A 1146 -32.19 52.79 0.38
N ILE A 1147 -31.26 53.47 -0.30
CA ILE A 1147 -31.25 54.92 -0.50
C ILE A 1147 -31.46 55.18 -1.99
N THR A 1148 -32.57 55.82 -2.35
CA THR A 1148 -32.91 56.12 -3.74
C THR A 1148 -32.44 57.51 -4.17
N ASN A 1149 -32.28 57.72 -5.48
CA ASN A 1149 -31.98 59.03 -6.07
C ASN A 1149 -30.85 59.78 -5.33
N LEU A 1150 -29.69 59.14 -5.17
CA LEU A 1150 -28.54 59.74 -4.50
C LEU A 1150 -28.24 61.11 -5.10
N VAL A 1151 -28.34 62.16 -4.30
CA VAL A 1151 -27.92 63.50 -4.70
C VAL A 1151 -26.41 63.55 -4.57
N ALA A 1152 -25.72 64.11 -5.57
CA ALA A 1152 -24.28 64.32 -5.47
C ALA A 1152 -24.00 65.17 -4.22
N ALA A 1153 -23.10 64.67 -3.37
CA ALA A 1153 -22.66 65.37 -2.16
C ALA A 1153 -21.84 66.62 -2.51
#